data_AF-A0A6J3AU95-F1
#
_entry.id   AF-A0A6J3AU95-F1
#
_cell.length_a   1.000
_cell.length_b   1.000
_cell.length_c   1.000
_cell.angle_alpha   90.00
_cell.angle_beta   90.00
_cell.angle_gamma   90.00
#
_symmetry.space_group_name_H-M   'P 1'
#
loop_
_entity.id
_entity.type
_entity.pdbx_description
1 polymer ?
#
loop_
_entity_poly.entity_id
_entity_poly.type
_entity_poly.pdbx_seq_one_letter_code
_entity_poly.pdbx_strand_id
1 'polypeptide(L)'
;MKTILRGVVLKEYLTLKTFVAKVIGLTCALGSGMPLGKEGPFVHIASMCAALLSKFLSLFGGIYENESRNTEMLAAACAVGVGCCFAAPIGGVLFSIEVTSTFFAVRNYWRGFFAATFSAFIFRVLAVWNRDEETITALFKTRFRLDFPFDLQELPAFAVIGIASGFGGALFVYLNRKIVQVMRKQKTINRFLMKKRLLFPALVTLLISTLTFPPGFGQFMAGQLSQKETLVTLFDNRTWVRQGLMEELEPPGTSQAWSPPRANVFLTLVIFILMKFWMSALATTIPVPCGAFMPVFVIGAAFGRLVGESMAAWFPDGIHTDSSTYRIVPGGYAVVGAAALAGAVTHTVSTAVIVFELTGQIAHILPVMIAVILANAVAQSLQPSLYDSIIRIKKLPYLPELGWGRHQQYRVRVEDIMVRDVPHVALSCTFRDLRLALHRTKGRMLALVESPESMILLGSIERSQVVALLGAQLSPARRRQYMQERRAAQTASPSDQENPPSPETSVRFQVNTEDSGFPAVRGEMHKPLKPALKRGPSNTTDLKESPTGNMEQAGIALRSLFCGSPPPEAASELEKSEKCDKRKLKRVRISLASDSDLEGEMTPEEILEWEEQQLDEPVNFSDCKIDPAPFQLVERTSLHKTHTIFSLLGVDHAYVTSIGRLIGIVTLKELRKAIEGSVTAQGVKVRPPLASFRDSATSSSDTETTEVHALWGPRSRHGLPREGSPSDSDDKCQ
;
A
#
# COMPACT_ATOMS: atom_id res chain seq x y z
N MET A 1 -2.20 2.74 -3.56
CA MET A 1 -0.83 3.18 -3.23
C MET A 1 -0.80 4.21 -2.11
N LYS A 2 -1.38 5.43 -2.26
CA LYS A 2 -1.42 6.46 -1.20
C LYS A 2 -1.80 5.92 0.20
N THR A 3 -2.84 5.09 0.30
CA THR A 3 -3.26 4.46 1.58
C THR A 3 -2.26 3.42 2.11
N ILE A 4 -1.61 2.67 1.22
CA ILE A 4 -0.62 1.65 1.56
C ILE A 4 0.66 2.29 2.10
N LEU A 5 1.12 3.36 1.45
CA LEU A 5 2.31 4.11 1.90
C LEU A 5 2.09 4.83 3.25
N ARG A 6 0.85 4.94 3.72
CA ARG A 6 0.50 5.43 5.07
C ARG A 6 0.25 4.31 6.09
N GLY A 7 0.63 3.06 5.79
CA GLY A 7 0.57 1.93 6.73
C GLY A 7 -0.62 0.98 6.52
N VAL A 8 -1.59 1.30 5.67
CA VAL A 8 -2.74 0.40 5.46
C VAL A 8 -2.44 -0.68 4.43
N VAL A 9 -2.27 -1.91 4.90
CA VAL A 9 -2.15 -3.08 4.03
C VAL A 9 -3.50 -3.46 3.40
N LEU A 10 -3.58 -3.39 2.07
CA LEU A 10 -4.74 -3.88 1.30
C LEU A 10 -4.43 -5.26 0.73
N LYS A 11 -5.16 -6.28 1.20
CA LYS A 11 -5.03 -7.65 0.70
C LYS A 11 -5.44 -7.74 -0.77
N GLU A 12 -4.76 -8.62 -1.50
CA GLU A 12 -4.96 -8.88 -2.94
C GLU A 12 -4.69 -7.71 -3.91
N TYR A 13 -4.30 -6.54 -3.40
CA TYR A 13 -4.07 -5.35 -4.23
C TYR A 13 -2.80 -5.44 -5.09
N LEU A 14 -1.75 -6.10 -4.60
CA LEU A 14 -0.44 -6.26 -5.26
C LEU A 14 -0.22 -7.68 -5.81
N THR A 15 -1.20 -8.26 -6.49
CA THR A 15 -1.14 -9.64 -7.00
C THR A 15 -0.84 -9.72 -8.50
N LEU A 16 -0.23 -10.82 -8.94
CA LEU A 16 0.04 -11.08 -10.37
C LEU A 16 -1.25 -11.10 -11.22
N LYS A 17 -2.35 -11.65 -10.66
CA LYS A 17 -3.66 -11.64 -11.32
C LYS A 17 -4.12 -10.20 -11.61
N THR A 18 -3.98 -9.29 -10.64
CA THR A 18 -4.32 -7.87 -10.84
C THR A 18 -3.38 -7.16 -11.81
N PHE A 19 -2.12 -7.58 -11.89
CA PHE A 19 -1.15 -7.05 -12.85
C PHE A 19 -1.59 -7.32 -14.29
N VAL A 20 -1.80 -8.58 -14.66
CA VAL A 20 -2.18 -8.97 -16.02
C VAL A 20 -3.51 -8.33 -16.43
N ALA A 21 -4.52 -8.41 -15.56
CA ALA A 21 -5.83 -7.82 -15.83
C ALA A 21 -5.77 -6.29 -16.03
N LYS A 22 -4.91 -5.60 -15.27
CA LYS A 22 -4.79 -4.14 -15.35
C LYS A 22 -4.01 -3.69 -16.58
N VAL A 23 -2.96 -4.42 -16.99
CA VAL A 23 -2.21 -4.12 -18.22
C VAL A 23 -3.12 -4.24 -19.43
N ILE A 24 -3.81 -5.38 -19.60
CA ILE A 24 -4.72 -5.60 -20.74
C ILE A 24 -5.87 -4.59 -20.71
N GLY A 25 -6.52 -4.41 -19.55
CA GLY A 25 -7.64 -3.48 -19.41
C GLY A 25 -7.25 -2.02 -19.69
N LEU A 26 -6.03 -1.61 -19.30
CA LEU A 26 -5.54 -0.28 -19.58
C LEU A 26 -5.24 -0.08 -21.07
N THR A 27 -4.60 -1.05 -21.72
CA THR A 27 -4.33 -1.00 -23.17
C THR A 27 -5.61 -0.87 -23.98
N CYS A 28 -6.64 -1.66 -23.66
CA CYS A 28 -7.96 -1.53 -24.31
C CYS A 28 -8.63 -0.17 -24.01
N ALA A 29 -8.51 0.34 -22.78
CA ALA A 29 -9.08 1.64 -22.40
C ALA A 29 -8.42 2.80 -23.16
N LEU A 30 -7.10 2.78 -23.32
CA LEU A 30 -6.37 3.79 -24.09
C LEU A 30 -6.66 3.67 -25.59
N GLY A 31 -6.71 2.44 -26.12
CA GLY A 31 -7.05 2.18 -27.53
C GLY A 31 -8.47 2.58 -27.91
N SER A 32 -9.39 2.68 -26.94
CA SER A 32 -10.77 3.10 -27.19
C SER A 32 -10.97 4.58 -27.57
N GLY A 33 -9.93 5.42 -27.38
CA GLY A 33 -10.03 6.86 -27.62
C GLY A 33 -10.88 7.63 -26.59
N MET A 34 -11.43 6.95 -25.56
CA MET A 34 -12.15 7.61 -24.47
C MET A 34 -11.26 8.63 -23.75
N PRO A 35 -11.80 9.72 -23.17
CA PRO A 35 -11.05 10.72 -22.43
C PRO A 35 -10.60 10.17 -21.06
N LEU A 36 -9.70 9.19 -21.08
CA LEU A 36 -9.09 8.51 -19.95
C LEU A 36 -7.56 8.59 -20.08
N GLY A 37 -6.86 8.69 -18.95
CA GLY A 37 -5.40 8.70 -18.89
C GLY A 37 -4.81 7.38 -18.38
N LYS A 38 -3.51 7.17 -18.60
CA LYS A 38 -2.75 5.98 -18.16
C LYS A 38 -2.11 6.08 -16.77
N GLU A 39 -1.91 7.31 -16.32
CA GLU A 39 -1.04 7.68 -15.18
C GLU A 39 -1.34 6.91 -13.89
N GLY A 40 -2.57 7.00 -13.37
CA GLY A 40 -2.95 6.35 -12.12
C GLY A 40 -2.80 4.82 -12.14
N PRO A 41 -3.35 4.13 -13.15
CA PRO A 41 -3.17 2.69 -13.32
C PRO A 41 -1.70 2.27 -13.48
N PHE A 42 -0.89 3.05 -14.18
CA PHE A 42 0.51 2.71 -14.44
C PHE A 42 1.39 2.82 -13.18
N VAL A 43 1.13 3.81 -12.31
CA VAL A 43 1.74 3.87 -10.96
C VAL A 43 1.48 2.59 -10.18
N HIS A 44 0.27 2.05 -10.29
CA HIS A 44 -0.06 0.76 -9.68
C HIS A 44 0.68 -0.41 -10.34
N ILE A 45 0.78 -0.42 -11.68
CA ILE A 45 1.52 -1.44 -12.43
C ILE A 45 2.99 -1.46 -12.00
N ALA A 46 3.65 -0.30 -11.94
CA ALA A 46 5.04 -0.19 -11.47
C ALA A 46 5.22 -0.71 -10.03
N SER A 47 4.29 -0.38 -9.14
CA SER A 47 4.29 -0.88 -7.75
C SER A 47 4.11 -2.40 -7.67
N MET A 48 3.25 -2.97 -8.52
CA MET A 48 3.09 -4.43 -8.63
C MET A 48 4.34 -5.09 -9.18
N CYS A 49 4.99 -4.52 -10.20
CA CYS A 49 6.26 -5.03 -10.72
C CYS A 49 7.33 -5.10 -9.62
N ALA A 50 7.50 -4.03 -8.85
CA ALA A 50 8.48 -4.01 -7.75
C ALA A 50 8.15 -5.04 -6.66
N ALA A 51 6.87 -5.16 -6.28
CA ALA A 51 6.45 -6.14 -5.27
C ALA A 51 6.62 -7.60 -5.74
N LEU A 52 6.28 -7.89 -7.01
CA LEU A 52 6.41 -9.24 -7.59
C LEU A 52 7.88 -9.60 -7.81
N LEU A 53 8.71 -8.67 -8.27
CA LEU A 53 10.14 -8.87 -8.45
C LEU A 53 10.83 -9.20 -7.11
N SER A 54 10.42 -8.53 -6.04
CA SER A 54 10.95 -8.79 -4.69
C SER A 54 10.53 -10.14 -4.12
N LYS A 55 9.39 -10.68 -4.54
CA LYS A 55 8.95 -12.04 -4.17
C LYS A 55 9.64 -13.11 -5.00
N PHE A 56 9.94 -12.83 -6.26
CA PHE A 56 10.49 -13.80 -7.20
C PHE A 56 11.99 -14.05 -6.98
N LEU A 57 12.76 -13.01 -6.64
CA LEU A 57 14.19 -13.16 -6.36
C LEU A 57 14.41 -13.55 -4.90
N SER A 58 14.77 -14.82 -4.64
CA SER A 58 15.10 -15.29 -3.28
C SER A 58 16.27 -14.51 -2.65
N LEU A 59 17.16 -13.95 -3.47
CA LEU A 59 18.22 -13.01 -3.08
C LEU A 59 17.69 -11.73 -2.39
N PHE A 60 16.42 -11.36 -2.59
CA PHE A 60 15.78 -10.21 -1.96
C PHE A 60 14.73 -10.59 -0.90
N GLY A 61 14.69 -11.86 -0.46
CA GLY A 61 13.75 -12.33 0.57
C GLY A 61 13.78 -11.47 1.85
N GLY A 62 14.97 -11.08 2.30
CA GLY A 62 15.13 -10.20 3.48
C GLY A 62 14.65 -8.75 3.30
N ILE A 63 14.34 -8.31 2.07
CA ILE A 63 13.70 -7.00 1.81
C ILE A 63 12.19 -7.09 2.05
N TYR A 64 11.56 -8.21 1.70
CA TYR A 64 10.12 -8.43 1.91
C TYR A 64 9.79 -8.65 3.39
N GLU A 65 10.69 -9.30 4.15
CA GLU A 65 10.55 -9.49 5.60
C GLU A 65 10.50 -8.16 6.37
N ASN A 66 11.18 -7.13 5.87
CA ASN A 66 11.21 -5.81 6.48
C ASN A 66 10.12 -4.89 5.89
N GLU A 67 9.05 -4.69 6.65
CA GLU A 67 7.91 -3.84 6.27
C GLU A 67 8.31 -2.40 5.91
N SER A 68 9.31 -1.84 6.60
CA SER A 68 9.87 -0.51 6.30
C SER A 68 10.53 -0.47 4.92
N ARG A 69 11.41 -1.43 4.61
CA ARG A 69 12.11 -1.51 3.32
C ARG A 69 11.14 -1.77 2.16
N ASN A 70 10.12 -2.58 2.39
CA ASN A 70 9.05 -2.81 1.42
C ASN A 70 8.32 -1.49 1.10
N THR A 71 8.00 -0.69 2.12
CA THR A 71 7.36 0.63 1.94
C THR A 71 8.27 1.61 1.18
N GLU A 72 9.57 1.66 1.51
CA GLU A 72 10.56 2.48 0.78
C GLU A 72 10.65 2.09 -0.71
N MET A 73 10.64 0.78 -1.00
CA MET A 73 10.65 0.27 -2.36
C MET A 73 9.37 0.62 -3.13
N LEU A 74 8.21 0.45 -2.50
CA LEU A 74 6.92 0.82 -3.11
C LEU A 74 6.84 2.32 -3.40
N ALA A 75 7.45 3.16 -2.55
CA ALA A 75 7.56 4.59 -2.78
C ALA A 75 8.41 4.90 -4.03
N ALA A 76 9.57 4.25 -4.17
CA ALA A 76 10.41 4.39 -5.37
C ALA A 76 9.67 3.88 -6.63
N ALA A 77 8.96 2.76 -6.54
CA ALA A 77 8.17 2.22 -7.65
C ALA A 77 7.04 3.16 -8.09
N CYS A 78 6.41 3.88 -7.15
CA CYS A 78 5.44 4.92 -7.49
C CYS A 78 6.08 6.05 -8.32
N ALA A 79 7.25 6.53 -7.90
CA ALA A 79 8.00 7.55 -8.64
C ALA A 79 8.39 7.10 -10.05
N VAL A 80 8.86 5.85 -10.19
CA VAL A 80 9.15 5.24 -11.50
C VAL A 80 7.91 5.18 -12.38
N GLY A 81 6.76 4.79 -11.82
CA GLY A 81 5.51 4.71 -12.57
C GLY A 81 5.08 6.06 -13.16
N VAL A 82 5.17 7.13 -12.37
CA VAL A 82 4.86 8.49 -12.85
C VAL A 82 5.91 8.97 -13.86
N GLY A 83 7.20 8.84 -13.52
CA GLY A 83 8.31 9.31 -14.37
C GLY A 83 8.36 8.61 -15.73
N CYS A 84 8.03 7.32 -15.78
CA CYS A 84 7.92 6.54 -17.01
C CYS A 84 6.75 7.00 -17.88
N CYS A 85 5.60 7.31 -17.30
CA CYS A 85 4.43 7.67 -18.09
C CYS A 85 4.57 9.00 -18.83
N PHE A 86 5.16 9.99 -18.16
CA PHE A 86 5.41 11.30 -18.72
C PHE A 86 6.79 11.42 -19.37
N ALA A 87 7.64 10.38 -19.30
CA ALA A 87 9.05 10.47 -19.66
C ALA A 87 9.75 11.69 -19.00
N ALA A 88 9.36 11.97 -17.75
CA ALA A 88 9.65 13.17 -16.97
C ALA A 88 10.14 12.74 -15.57
N PRO A 89 11.45 12.48 -15.40
CA PRO A 89 11.97 11.90 -14.16
C PRO A 89 11.93 12.87 -12.99
N ILE A 90 12.27 14.15 -13.17
CA ILE A 90 12.28 15.12 -12.06
C ILE A 90 10.84 15.41 -11.65
N GLY A 91 9.98 15.74 -12.63
CA GLY A 91 8.58 16.04 -12.38
C GLY A 91 7.83 14.84 -11.79
N GLY A 92 8.10 13.63 -12.28
CA GLY A 92 7.44 12.42 -11.82
C GLY A 92 7.77 12.03 -10.37
N VAL A 93 9.02 12.22 -9.94
CA VAL A 93 9.43 11.95 -8.56
C VAL A 93 8.80 12.98 -7.61
N LEU A 94 8.83 14.27 -7.96
CA LEU A 94 8.20 15.32 -7.18
C LEU A 94 6.69 15.10 -7.06
N PHE A 95 6.02 14.77 -8.16
CA PHE A 95 4.60 14.43 -8.17
C PHE A 95 4.28 13.22 -7.30
N SER A 96 5.12 12.18 -7.36
CA SER A 96 4.94 11.04 -6.48
C SER A 96 5.07 11.45 -5.01
N ILE A 97 6.02 12.32 -4.65
CA ILE A 97 6.18 12.77 -3.27
C ILE A 97 4.96 13.56 -2.81
N GLU A 98 4.54 14.57 -3.58
CA GLU A 98 3.42 15.45 -3.23
C GLU A 98 2.10 14.68 -3.06
N VAL A 99 1.84 13.67 -3.90
CA VAL A 99 0.56 12.93 -3.88
C VAL A 99 0.56 11.78 -2.88
N THR A 100 1.69 11.11 -2.64
CA THR A 100 1.69 9.83 -1.91
C THR A 100 1.85 9.96 -0.40
N SER A 101 2.66 10.89 0.08
CA SER A 101 3.06 10.93 1.50
C SER A 101 3.22 12.35 2.01
N THR A 102 2.87 12.61 3.26
CA THR A 102 3.15 13.89 3.93
C THR A 102 4.61 14.03 4.33
N PHE A 103 5.27 12.90 4.59
CA PHE A 103 6.68 12.81 4.95
C PHE A 103 7.37 11.84 4.01
N PHE A 104 8.55 12.23 3.56
CA PHE A 104 9.31 11.44 2.59
C PHE A 104 10.79 11.48 2.95
N ALA A 105 11.38 10.30 3.15
CA ALA A 105 12.80 10.21 3.44
C ALA A 105 13.62 10.60 2.20
N VAL A 106 14.62 11.48 2.36
CA VAL A 106 15.49 11.91 1.26
C VAL A 106 16.22 10.74 0.60
N ARG A 107 16.51 9.67 1.35
CA ARG A 107 17.07 8.43 0.78
C ARG A 107 16.14 7.80 -0.26
N ASN A 108 14.83 7.83 -0.03
CA ASN A 108 13.84 7.31 -0.98
C ASN A 108 13.73 8.22 -2.21
N TYR A 109 14.02 9.52 -2.05
CA TYR A 109 14.06 10.46 -3.17
C TYR A 109 15.16 10.08 -4.14
N TRP A 110 16.39 9.88 -3.66
CA TRP A 110 17.51 9.49 -4.52
C TRP A 110 17.28 8.15 -5.23
N ARG A 111 16.73 7.15 -4.52
CA ARG A 111 16.40 5.84 -5.10
C ARG A 111 15.31 5.96 -6.17
N GLY A 112 14.25 6.70 -5.88
CA GLY A 112 13.16 6.96 -6.82
C GLY A 112 13.64 7.75 -8.03
N PHE A 113 14.48 8.77 -7.83
CA PHE A 113 15.05 9.60 -8.87
C PHE A 113 15.92 8.79 -9.82
N PHE A 114 16.89 8.03 -9.31
CA PHE A 114 17.75 7.17 -10.12
C PHE A 114 16.95 6.15 -10.95
N ALA A 115 15.96 5.51 -10.32
CA ALA A 115 15.12 4.54 -11.01
C ALA A 115 14.22 5.19 -12.07
N ALA A 116 13.67 6.38 -11.78
CA ALA A 116 12.84 7.14 -12.71
C ALA A 116 13.65 7.66 -13.91
N THR A 117 14.88 8.14 -13.69
CA THR A 117 15.79 8.55 -14.78
C THR A 117 16.14 7.40 -15.68
N PHE A 118 16.44 6.22 -15.12
CA PHE A 118 16.72 5.03 -15.91
C PHE A 118 15.49 4.59 -16.71
N SER A 119 14.31 4.61 -16.10
CA SER A 119 13.06 4.28 -16.79
C SER A 119 12.74 5.26 -17.92
N ALA A 120 12.91 6.57 -17.71
CA ALA A 120 12.68 7.59 -18.75
C ALA A 120 13.72 7.47 -19.88
N PHE A 121 14.97 7.19 -19.55
CA PHE A 121 16.04 6.94 -20.53
C PHE A 121 15.71 5.74 -21.41
N ILE A 122 15.40 4.58 -20.82
CA ILE A 122 15.03 3.37 -21.58
C ILE A 122 13.80 3.62 -22.45
N PHE A 123 12.78 4.31 -21.93
CA PHE A 123 11.59 4.64 -22.72
C PHE A 123 11.91 5.45 -23.98
N ARG A 124 12.77 6.47 -23.87
CA ARG A 124 13.16 7.29 -25.04
C ARG A 124 14.11 6.57 -25.99
N VAL A 125 15.08 5.80 -25.47
CA VAL A 125 16.00 5.00 -26.31
C VAL A 125 15.23 3.94 -27.09
N LEU A 126 14.24 3.29 -26.46
CA LEU A 126 13.41 2.29 -27.13
C LEU A 126 12.57 2.91 -28.26
N ALA A 127 12.05 4.13 -28.08
CA ALA A 127 11.34 4.86 -29.14
C ALA A 127 12.23 5.15 -30.35
N VAL A 128 13.49 5.52 -30.13
CA VAL A 128 14.48 5.72 -31.20
C VAL A 128 14.84 4.39 -31.87
N TRP A 129 15.01 3.32 -31.09
CA TRP A 129 15.28 1.98 -31.61
C TRP A 129 14.14 1.45 -32.48
N ASN A 130 12.90 1.72 -32.08
CA ASN A 130 11.69 1.34 -32.81
C ASN A 130 11.41 2.27 -34.03
N ARG A 131 12.28 3.26 -34.28
CA ARG A 131 12.14 4.29 -35.33
C ARG A 131 10.86 5.12 -35.23
N ASP A 132 10.30 5.24 -34.04
CA ASP A 132 9.14 6.11 -33.78
C ASP A 132 9.57 7.59 -33.67
N GLU A 133 10.82 7.85 -33.28
CA GLU A 133 11.43 9.19 -33.19
C GLU A 133 12.87 9.18 -33.73
N GLU A 134 13.29 10.26 -34.40
CA GLU A 134 14.65 10.39 -34.97
C GLU A 134 15.73 10.65 -33.90
N THR A 135 15.36 11.29 -32.80
CA THR A 135 16.27 11.66 -31.70
C THR A 135 15.56 11.56 -30.36
N ILE A 136 16.32 11.56 -29.25
CA ILE A 136 15.80 11.57 -27.88
C ILE A 136 15.14 12.92 -27.60
N THR A 137 13.89 13.10 -28.03
CA THR A 137 13.14 14.35 -27.83
C THR A 137 12.15 14.26 -26.68
N ALA A 138 11.67 15.42 -26.25
CA ALA A 138 10.57 15.50 -25.30
C ALA A 138 9.25 15.09 -25.99
N LEU A 139 8.36 14.43 -25.24
CA LEU A 139 7.16 13.78 -25.79
C LEU A 139 6.21 14.74 -26.52
N PHE A 140 6.18 16.01 -26.11
CA PHE A 140 5.39 17.09 -26.72
C PHE A 140 6.29 18.28 -27.04
N LYS A 141 7.36 18.05 -27.81
CA LYS A 141 8.35 19.09 -28.17
C LYS A 141 7.66 20.34 -28.73
N THR A 142 7.83 21.45 -28.02
CA THR A 142 7.41 22.78 -28.45
C THR A 142 8.60 23.59 -28.94
N ARG A 143 8.35 24.55 -29.82
CA ARG A 143 9.36 25.48 -30.35
C ARG A 143 8.88 26.92 -30.13
N PHE A 144 8.74 27.31 -28.87
CA PHE A 144 8.53 28.69 -28.49
C PHE A 144 9.84 29.48 -28.61
N ARG A 145 9.71 30.79 -28.83
CA ARG A 145 10.83 31.73 -28.85
C ARG A 145 11.50 31.80 -27.47
N LEU A 146 12.83 31.83 -27.44
CA LEU A 146 13.63 31.83 -26.20
C LEU A 146 14.05 33.23 -25.77
N ASP A 147 14.31 34.14 -26.70
CA ASP A 147 14.92 35.44 -26.40
C ASP A 147 13.97 36.37 -25.62
N PHE A 148 12.66 36.31 -25.93
CA PHE A 148 11.59 37.04 -25.23
C PHE A 148 10.32 36.18 -25.14
N PRO A 149 10.22 35.25 -24.17
CA PRO A 149 9.12 34.28 -24.14
C PRO A 149 7.77 34.94 -23.84
N PHE A 150 7.73 35.87 -22.88
CA PHE A 150 6.54 36.60 -22.47
C PHE A 150 6.91 38.00 -22.00
N ASP A 151 6.01 38.96 -22.19
CA ASP A 151 6.15 40.31 -21.62
C ASP A 151 5.60 40.38 -20.20
N LEU A 152 6.11 41.31 -19.38
CA LEU A 152 5.60 41.55 -18.02
C LEU A 152 4.12 41.93 -18.00
N GLN A 153 3.63 42.55 -19.08
CA GLN A 153 2.22 42.91 -19.25
C GLN A 153 1.31 41.69 -19.43
N GLU A 154 1.85 40.52 -19.78
CA GLU A 154 1.09 39.26 -19.90
C GLU A 154 0.88 38.57 -18.54
N LEU A 155 1.64 38.93 -17.51
CA LEU A 155 1.57 38.31 -16.18
C LEU A 155 0.18 38.35 -15.54
N PRO A 156 -0.59 39.46 -15.60
CA PRO A 156 -1.98 39.47 -15.11
C PRO A 156 -2.87 38.45 -15.84
N ALA A 157 -2.69 38.26 -17.15
CA ALA A 157 -3.44 37.27 -17.91
C ALA A 157 -3.12 35.84 -17.45
N PHE A 158 -1.84 35.53 -17.20
CA PHE A 158 -1.44 34.24 -16.63
C PHE A 158 -1.98 34.02 -15.21
N ALA A 159 -2.03 35.07 -14.39
CA ALA A 159 -2.64 35.01 -13.05
C ALA A 159 -4.15 34.71 -13.13
N VAL A 160 -4.86 35.35 -14.05
CA VAL A 160 -6.29 35.08 -14.31
C VAL A 160 -6.50 33.63 -14.77
N ILE A 161 -5.64 33.10 -15.65
CA ILE A 161 -5.67 31.69 -16.05
C ILE A 161 -5.53 30.79 -14.82
N GLY A 162 -4.58 31.09 -13.93
CA GLY A 162 -4.38 30.35 -12.68
C GLY A 162 -5.63 30.34 -11.80
N ILE A 163 -6.20 31.50 -11.50
CA ILE A 163 -7.39 31.64 -10.65
C ILE A 163 -8.60 30.92 -11.28
N ALA A 164 -8.86 31.15 -12.56
CA ALA A 164 -9.97 30.50 -13.28
C ALA A 164 -9.79 28.98 -13.36
N SER A 165 -8.57 28.50 -13.60
CA SER A 165 -8.24 27.06 -13.58
C SER A 165 -8.40 26.46 -12.18
N GLY A 166 -8.13 27.22 -11.12
CA GLY A 166 -8.40 26.82 -9.73
C GLY A 166 -9.89 26.58 -9.46
N PHE A 167 -10.74 27.53 -9.87
CA PHE A 167 -12.21 27.35 -9.81
C PHE A 167 -12.68 26.19 -10.69
N GLY A 168 -12.16 26.07 -11.90
CA GLY A 168 -12.46 24.96 -12.81
C GLY A 168 -12.07 23.59 -12.24
N GLY A 169 -10.90 23.51 -11.59
CA GLY A 169 -10.42 22.30 -10.92
C GLY A 169 -11.29 21.91 -9.72
N ALA A 170 -11.66 22.89 -8.89
CA ALA A 170 -12.58 22.66 -7.77
C ALA A 170 -13.96 22.19 -8.26
N LEU A 171 -14.49 22.82 -9.32
CA LEU A 171 -15.74 22.41 -9.95
C LEU A 171 -15.65 20.98 -10.50
N PHE A 172 -14.54 20.63 -11.14
CA PHE A 172 -14.32 19.29 -11.69
C PHE A 172 -14.36 18.22 -10.61
N VAL A 173 -13.63 18.44 -9.51
CA VAL A 173 -13.61 17.50 -8.38
C VAL A 173 -14.98 17.41 -7.72
N TYR A 174 -15.68 18.53 -7.56
CA TYR A 174 -17.04 18.56 -7.03
C TYR A 174 -18.00 17.74 -7.92
N LEU A 175 -17.97 17.96 -9.23
CA LEU A 175 -18.81 17.27 -10.20
C LEU A 175 -18.51 15.76 -10.20
N ASN A 176 -17.23 15.37 -10.30
CA ASN A 176 -16.83 13.97 -10.24
C ASN A 176 -17.33 13.29 -8.96
N ARG A 177 -17.14 13.93 -7.81
CA ARG A 177 -17.65 13.42 -6.52
C ARG A 177 -19.17 13.28 -6.52
N LYS A 178 -19.90 14.27 -7.03
CA LYS A 178 -21.37 14.24 -7.09
C LYS A 178 -21.87 13.13 -8.00
N ILE A 179 -21.29 12.94 -9.19
CA ILE A 179 -21.66 11.86 -10.12
C ILE A 179 -21.48 10.51 -9.43
N VAL A 180 -20.31 10.26 -8.83
CA VAL A 180 -20.02 8.99 -8.13
C VAL A 180 -20.97 8.77 -6.94
N GLN A 181 -21.31 9.83 -6.20
CA GLN A 181 -22.28 9.74 -5.10
C GLN A 181 -23.69 9.43 -5.59
N VAL A 182 -24.14 10.05 -6.67
CA VAL A 182 -25.46 9.79 -7.28
C VAL A 182 -25.55 8.34 -7.73
N MET A 183 -24.55 7.85 -8.47
CA MET A 183 -24.47 6.47 -8.93
C MET A 183 -24.53 5.45 -7.78
N ARG A 184 -23.92 5.76 -6.64
CA ARG A 184 -23.92 4.90 -5.45
C ARG A 184 -25.21 5.01 -4.62
N LYS A 185 -25.81 6.20 -4.54
CA LYS A 185 -27.03 6.47 -3.74
C LYS A 185 -28.27 5.87 -4.39
N GLN A 186 -28.35 5.90 -5.71
CA GLN A 186 -29.51 5.42 -6.45
C GLN A 186 -29.55 3.88 -6.48
N LYS A 187 -30.41 3.29 -5.65
CA LYS A 187 -30.50 1.83 -5.49
C LYS A 187 -30.83 1.09 -6.79
N THR A 188 -31.59 1.70 -7.70
CA THR A 188 -31.92 1.12 -9.00
C THR A 188 -30.70 1.02 -9.90
N ILE A 189 -29.92 2.10 -10.04
CA ILE A 189 -28.65 2.12 -10.78
C ILE A 189 -27.65 1.17 -10.15
N ASN A 190 -27.52 1.14 -8.83
CA ASN A 190 -26.60 0.23 -8.15
C ASN A 190 -27.00 -1.26 -8.34
N ARG A 191 -28.30 -1.57 -8.23
CA ARG A 191 -28.81 -2.93 -8.50
C ARG A 191 -28.61 -3.32 -9.97
N PHE A 192 -28.80 -2.38 -10.90
CA PHE A 192 -28.55 -2.57 -12.33
C PHE A 192 -27.05 -2.77 -12.63
N LEU A 193 -26.17 -1.97 -12.04
CA LEU A 193 -24.71 -2.09 -12.12
C LEU A 193 -24.21 -3.46 -11.62
N MET A 194 -24.80 -3.96 -10.52
CA MET A 194 -24.44 -5.29 -9.99
C MET A 194 -24.95 -6.43 -10.87
N LYS A 195 -26.14 -6.30 -11.48
CA LYS A 195 -26.72 -7.33 -12.34
C LYS A 195 -26.10 -7.36 -13.75
N LYS A 196 -25.74 -6.20 -14.31
CA LYS A 196 -25.17 -6.05 -15.66
C LYS A 196 -23.94 -5.14 -15.65
N ARG A 197 -22.85 -5.60 -15.01
CA ARG A 197 -21.60 -4.84 -14.84
C ARG A 197 -20.98 -4.32 -16.14
N LEU A 198 -21.14 -5.04 -17.25
CA LEU A 198 -20.59 -4.67 -18.56
C LEU A 198 -21.46 -3.67 -19.34
N LEU A 199 -22.77 -3.60 -19.04
CA LEU A 199 -23.70 -2.77 -19.80
C LEU A 199 -23.50 -1.28 -19.51
N PHE A 200 -23.16 -0.93 -18.26
CA PHE A 200 -22.91 0.47 -17.90
C PHE A 200 -21.70 1.09 -18.62
N PRO A 201 -20.49 0.48 -18.59
CA PRO A 201 -19.38 0.94 -19.42
C PRO A 201 -19.77 1.06 -20.90
N ALA A 202 -20.42 0.04 -21.46
CA ALA A 202 -20.83 0.05 -22.85
C ALA A 202 -21.77 1.21 -23.20
N LEU A 203 -22.75 1.51 -22.34
CA LEU A 203 -23.68 2.64 -22.53
C LEU A 203 -22.95 3.99 -22.46
N VAL A 204 -22.05 4.18 -21.49
CA VAL A 204 -21.29 5.42 -21.35
C VAL A 204 -20.34 5.62 -22.53
N THR A 205 -19.66 4.56 -22.96
CA THR A 205 -18.82 4.59 -24.16
C THR A 205 -19.65 4.89 -25.40
N LEU A 206 -20.80 4.25 -25.58
CA LEU A 206 -21.72 4.53 -26.70
C LEU A 206 -22.15 6.00 -26.72
N LEU A 207 -22.52 6.55 -25.56
CA LEU A 207 -22.89 7.97 -25.43
C LEU A 207 -21.72 8.89 -25.83
N ILE A 208 -20.53 8.66 -25.28
CA ILE A 208 -19.34 9.46 -25.56
C ILE A 208 -18.94 9.36 -27.04
N SER A 209 -18.98 8.16 -27.63
CA SER A 209 -18.67 7.93 -29.04
C SER A 209 -19.68 8.60 -29.97
N THR A 210 -20.97 8.57 -29.62
CA THR A 210 -22.03 9.25 -30.40
C THR A 210 -21.80 10.76 -30.43
N LEU A 211 -21.43 11.35 -29.29
CA LEU A 211 -21.15 12.79 -29.19
C LEU A 211 -19.80 13.19 -29.80
N THR A 212 -18.82 12.29 -29.81
CA THR A 212 -17.50 12.54 -30.41
C THR A 212 -17.48 12.20 -31.90
N PHE A 213 -18.59 11.69 -32.46
CA PHE A 213 -18.66 11.21 -33.83
C PHE A 213 -18.27 12.32 -34.83
N PRO A 214 -17.16 12.16 -35.59
CA PRO A 214 -16.59 13.24 -36.36
C PRO A 214 -17.49 13.96 -37.35
N PRO A 215 -18.29 13.30 -38.20
CA PRO A 215 -19.16 14.00 -39.12
C PRO A 215 -20.46 14.49 -38.45
N GLY A 216 -20.73 14.12 -37.19
CA GLY A 216 -21.84 14.63 -36.41
C GLY A 216 -21.43 15.83 -35.55
N PHE A 217 -21.71 15.75 -34.24
CA PHE A 217 -21.34 16.81 -33.29
C PHE A 217 -19.81 16.98 -33.14
N GLY A 218 -19.03 15.95 -33.48
CA GLY A 218 -17.56 15.97 -33.41
C GLY A 218 -16.91 17.04 -34.31
N GLN A 219 -17.61 17.55 -35.33
CA GLN A 219 -17.12 18.66 -36.17
C GLN A 219 -16.81 19.92 -35.35
N PHE A 220 -17.58 20.18 -34.28
CA PHE A 220 -17.41 21.35 -33.41
C PHE A 220 -16.46 21.09 -32.22
N MET A 221 -15.92 19.88 -32.09
CA MET A 221 -15.05 19.46 -30.98
C MET A 221 -13.72 18.87 -31.48
N ALA A 222 -13.36 19.07 -32.75
CA ALA A 222 -12.19 18.41 -33.35
C ALA A 222 -12.15 16.89 -33.04
N GLY A 223 -13.30 16.22 -33.13
CA GLY A 223 -13.50 14.83 -32.66
C GLY A 223 -12.69 13.77 -33.41
N GLN A 224 -12.04 14.12 -34.52
CA GLN A 224 -11.14 13.26 -35.30
C GLN A 224 -9.78 13.06 -34.61
N LEU A 225 -9.36 14.01 -33.76
CA LEU A 225 -8.03 14.00 -33.17
C LEU A 225 -7.95 13.01 -32.01
N SER A 226 -6.86 12.24 -31.96
CA SER A 226 -6.50 11.48 -30.77
C SER A 226 -6.11 12.42 -29.62
N GLN A 227 -6.06 11.90 -28.39
CA GLN A 227 -5.64 12.72 -27.24
C GLN A 227 -4.22 13.31 -27.40
N LYS A 228 -3.28 12.54 -27.97
CA LYS A 228 -1.90 12.98 -28.21
C LYS A 228 -1.88 14.12 -29.23
N GLU A 229 -2.55 13.94 -30.36
CA GLU A 229 -2.62 14.95 -31.43
C GLU A 229 -3.36 16.22 -31.00
N THR A 230 -4.44 16.07 -30.23
CA THR A 230 -5.16 17.19 -29.63
C THR A 230 -4.20 18.07 -28.81
N LEU A 231 -3.34 17.46 -27.99
CA LEU A 231 -2.42 18.21 -27.17
C LEU A 231 -1.30 18.88 -28.01
N VAL A 232 -0.75 18.17 -28.99
CA VAL A 232 0.25 18.71 -29.92
C VAL A 232 -0.31 19.92 -30.68
N THR A 233 -1.55 19.83 -31.18
CA THR A 233 -2.19 20.95 -31.89
C THR A 233 -2.48 22.12 -30.95
N LEU A 234 -2.93 21.90 -29.72
CA LEU A 234 -3.14 22.99 -28.74
C LEU A 234 -1.85 23.73 -28.37
N PHE A 235 -0.70 23.05 -28.39
CA PHE A 235 0.62 23.62 -28.12
C PHE A 235 1.30 24.24 -29.35
N ASP A 236 0.61 24.30 -30.49
CA ASP A 236 1.13 24.92 -31.71
C ASP A 236 1.52 26.39 -31.46
N ASN A 237 2.56 26.88 -32.12
CA ASN A 237 3.02 28.26 -31.95
C ASN A 237 2.25 29.26 -32.83
N ARG A 238 1.51 28.79 -33.84
CA ARG A 238 0.74 29.63 -34.78
C ARG A 238 -0.49 30.22 -34.10
N THR A 239 -0.95 31.39 -34.57
CA THR A 239 -2.21 32.03 -34.14
C THR A 239 -3.33 31.60 -35.08
N TRP A 240 -4.36 30.91 -34.57
CA TRP A 240 -5.42 30.35 -35.40
C TRP A 240 -6.43 31.40 -35.90
N VAL A 241 -6.59 32.50 -35.16
CA VAL A 241 -7.53 33.59 -35.52
C VAL A 241 -7.19 34.26 -36.85
N ARG A 242 -5.91 34.25 -37.27
CA ARG A 242 -5.42 34.98 -38.46
C ARG A 242 -5.25 34.11 -39.71
N GLN A 243 -5.66 32.85 -39.66
CA GLN A 243 -5.32 31.85 -40.68
C GLN A 243 -6.03 32.06 -42.04
N GLY A 244 -6.98 32.99 -42.15
CA GLY A 244 -7.71 33.29 -43.38
C GLY A 244 -6.96 34.09 -44.46
N LEU A 245 -5.70 34.49 -44.26
CA LEU A 245 -4.94 35.33 -45.21
C LEU A 245 -3.72 34.63 -45.83
N MET A 246 -3.35 33.43 -45.40
CA MET A 246 -2.05 32.80 -45.73
C MET A 246 -2.19 31.32 -46.11
N GLU A 247 -3.33 30.94 -46.70
CA GLU A 247 -3.71 29.54 -46.97
C GLU A 247 -3.07 28.94 -48.24
N GLU A 248 -2.24 29.67 -48.97
CA GLU A 248 -1.82 29.24 -50.32
C GLU A 248 -0.53 28.39 -50.42
N LEU A 249 0.25 28.19 -49.35
CA LEU A 249 1.63 27.66 -49.49
C LEU A 249 2.08 26.53 -48.54
N GLU A 250 1.25 26.00 -47.64
CA GLU A 250 1.67 24.89 -46.77
C GLU A 250 0.64 23.74 -46.69
N PRO A 251 1.10 22.47 -46.57
CA PRO A 251 0.23 21.30 -46.52
C PRO A 251 -0.77 21.37 -45.36
N PRO A 252 -1.94 20.70 -45.48
CA PRO A 252 -3.00 20.75 -44.47
C PRO A 252 -2.48 20.23 -43.12
N GLY A 253 -2.19 21.13 -42.20
CA GLY A 253 -1.84 20.78 -40.82
C GLY A 253 -3.06 20.21 -40.09
N THR A 254 -2.81 19.35 -39.10
CA THR A 254 -3.82 18.84 -38.15
C THR A 254 -4.59 19.96 -37.42
N SER A 255 -4.12 21.21 -37.50
CA SER A 255 -4.80 22.42 -37.04
C SER A 255 -6.13 22.71 -37.75
N GLN A 256 -6.34 22.23 -38.98
CA GLN A 256 -7.60 22.42 -39.72
C GLN A 256 -8.83 21.84 -39.00
N ALA A 257 -8.63 20.84 -38.12
CA ALA A 257 -9.70 20.26 -37.32
C ALA A 257 -10.36 21.26 -36.34
N TRP A 258 -9.70 22.39 -36.04
CA TRP A 258 -10.20 23.42 -35.13
C TRP A 258 -10.98 24.55 -35.82
N SER A 259 -10.89 24.62 -37.15
CA SER A 259 -11.52 25.67 -37.98
C SER A 259 -12.49 25.06 -39.00
N PRO A 260 -13.65 24.54 -38.56
CA PRO A 260 -14.65 24.03 -39.50
C PRO A 260 -15.24 25.17 -40.34
N PRO A 261 -15.68 24.92 -41.59
CA PRO A 261 -16.05 25.96 -42.57
C PRO A 261 -17.16 26.95 -42.15
N ARG A 262 -17.88 26.66 -41.06
CA ARG A 262 -19.05 27.42 -40.58
C ARG A 262 -18.92 27.90 -39.13
N ALA A 263 -17.81 27.67 -38.43
CA ALA A 263 -17.67 28.08 -37.03
C ALA A 263 -16.31 28.72 -36.72
N ASN A 264 -16.36 29.76 -35.87
CA ASN A 264 -15.16 30.42 -35.37
C ASN A 264 -14.39 29.49 -34.42
N VAL A 265 -13.06 29.60 -34.46
CA VAL A 265 -12.14 28.86 -33.58
C VAL A 265 -12.50 29.02 -32.09
N PHE A 266 -12.90 30.22 -31.67
CA PHE A 266 -13.35 30.49 -30.29
C PHE A 266 -14.57 29.64 -29.90
N LEU A 267 -15.54 29.49 -30.80
CA LEU A 267 -16.75 28.70 -30.54
C LEU A 267 -16.38 27.21 -30.43
N THR A 268 -15.56 26.70 -31.34
CA THR A 268 -15.04 25.32 -31.30
C THR A 268 -14.31 25.05 -29.98
N LEU A 269 -13.44 25.95 -29.52
CA LEU A 269 -12.71 25.81 -28.26
C LEU A 269 -13.63 25.82 -27.04
N VAL A 270 -14.62 26.71 -26.99
CA VAL A 270 -15.58 26.77 -25.88
C VAL A 270 -16.43 25.49 -25.82
N ILE A 271 -16.96 25.04 -26.96
CA ILE A 271 -17.72 23.78 -27.06
C ILE A 271 -16.83 22.61 -26.63
N PHE A 272 -15.57 22.59 -27.07
CA PHE A 272 -14.61 21.56 -26.70
C PHE A 272 -14.37 21.49 -25.19
N ILE A 273 -14.10 22.63 -24.55
CA ILE A 273 -13.87 22.70 -23.11
C ILE A 273 -15.09 22.20 -22.36
N LEU A 274 -16.28 22.72 -22.66
CA LEU A 274 -17.51 22.34 -21.95
C LEU A 274 -17.82 20.85 -22.11
N MET A 275 -17.74 20.33 -23.33
CA MET A 275 -18.07 18.93 -23.61
C MET A 275 -17.05 17.97 -23.01
N LYS A 276 -15.75 18.21 -23.21
CA LYS A 276 -14.70 17.37 -22.61
C LYS A 276 -14.72 17.44 -21.08
N PHE A 277 -15.10 18.55 -20.48
CA PHE A 277 -15.18 18.70 -19.02
C PHE A 277 -16.16 17.72 -18.37
N TRP A 278 -17.43 17.70 -18.80
CA TRP A 278 -18.40 16.78 -18.22
C TRP A 278 -18.19 15.33 -18.70
N MET A 279 -17.76 15.13 -19.95
CA MET A 279 -17.50 13.79 -20.50
C MET A 279 -16.35 13.09 -19.78
N SER A 280 -15.27 13.80 -19.44
CA SER A 280 -14.16 13.24 -18.66
C SER A 280 -14.56 12.98 -17.21
N ALA A 281 -15.38 13.86 -16.61
CA ALA A 281 -15.94 13.63 -15.28
C ALA A 281 -16.83 12.37 -15.26
N LEU A 282 -17.58 12.09 -16.32
CA LEU A 282 -18.37 10.86 -16.48
C LEU A 282 -17.50 9.64 -16.79
N ALA A 283 -16.55 9.74 -17.72
CA ALA A 283 -15.70 8.63 -18.15
C ALA A 283 -14.87 8.06 -17.00
N THR A 284 -14.37 8.91 -16.11
CA THR A 284 -13.63 8.50 -14.91
C THR A 284 -14.46 7.74 -13.87
N THR A 285 -15.80 7.71 -14.00
CA THR A 285 -16.68 6.92 -13.11
C THR A 285 -16.85 5.47 -13.55
N ILE A 286 -16.44 5.13 -14.76
CA ILE A 286 -16.56 3.79 -15.32
C ILE A 286 -15.64 2.82 -14.55
N PRO A 287 -16.09 1.59 -14.24
CA PRO A 287 -15.31 0.57 -13.53
C PRO A 287 -14.20 -0.07 -14.39
N VAL A 288 -13.35 0.76 -15.00
CA VAL A 288 -12.20 0.39 -15.86
C VAL A 288 -10.94 1.04 -15.27
N PRO A 289 -9.75 0.42 -15.39
CA PRO A 289 -8.50 1.08 -15.00
C PRO A 289 -8.30 2.37 -15.81
N CYS A 290 -8.45 3.51 -15.15
CA CYS A 290 -8.27 4.83 -15.76
C CYS A 290 -7.59 5.81 -14.81
N GLY A 291 -6.90 6.78 -15.40
CA GLY A 291 -6.38 7.97 -14.75
C GLY A 291 -7.14 9.22 -15.21
N ALA A 292 -7.27 10.20 -14.31
CA ALA A 292 -7.96 11.46 -14.60
C ALA A 292 -7.00 12.61 -15.00
N PHE A 293 -5.68 12.40 -14.92
CA PHE A 293 -4.69 13.45 -15.15
C PHE A 293 -4.72 13.98 -16.59
N MET A 294 -4.54 13.10 -17.59
CA MET A 294 -4.46 13.52 -19.00
C MET A 294 -5.72 14.24 -19.51
N PRO A 295 -6.96 13.79 -19.20
CA PRO A 295 -8.15 14.53 -19.62
C PRO A 295 -8.21 15.95 -19.05
N VAL A 296 -7.91 16.11 -17.76
CA VAL A 296 -7.85 17.43 -17.11
C VAL A 296 -6.73 18.29 -17.70
N PHE A 297 -5.59 17.67 -18.01
CA PHE A 297 -4.47 18.33 -18.68
C PHE A 297 -4.87 18.92 -20.05
N VAL A 298 -5.56 18.13 -20.87
CA VAL A 298 -6.06 18.56 -22.19
C VAL A 298 -7.11 19.67 -22.07
N ILE A 299 -8.03 19.57 -21.11
CA ILE A 299 -9.02 20.63 -20.87
C ILE A 299 -8.35 21.94 -20.46
N GLY A 300 -7.31 21.85 -19.61
CA GLY A 300 -6.52 23.00 -19.20
C GLY A 300 -5.75 23.61 -20.37
N ALA A 301 -5.18 22.79 -21.24
CA ALA A 301 -4.53 23.23 -22.47
C ALA A 301 -5.49 23.98 -23.39
N ALA A 302 -6.71 23.47 -23.57
CA ALA A 302 -7.74 24.13 -24.36
C ALA A 302 -8.20 25.46 -23.75
N PHE A 303 -8.36 25.52 -22.42
CA PHE A 303 -8.69 26.76 -21.73
C PHE A 303 -7.58 27.81 -21.85
N GLY A 304 -6.32 27.42 -21.63
CA GLY A 304 -5.18 28.30 -21.83
C GLY A 304 -5.07 28.78 -23.28
N ARG A 305 -5.31 27.89 -24.25
CA ARG A 305 -5.32 28.24 -25.67
C ARG A 305 -6.40 29.25 -26.00
N LEU A 306 -7.61 29.08 -25.49
CA LEU A 306 -8.72 30.02 -25.65
C LEU A 306 -8.34 31.43 -25.17
N VAL A 307 -7.72 31.54 -24.00
CA VAL A 307 -7.25 32.82 -23.47
C VAL A 307 -6.12 33.40 -24.32
N GLY A 308 -5.17 32.57 -24.76
CA GLY A 308 -4.07 33.00 -25.63
C GLY A 308 -4.54 33.53 -27.00
N GLU A 309 -5.50 32.87 -27.64
CA GLU A 309 -6.11 33.35 -28.88
C GLU A 309 -6.93 34.62 -28.66
N SER A 310 -7.55 34.78 -27.49
CA SER A 310 -8.27 36.02 -27.12
C SER A 310 -7.29 37.20 -26.96
N MET A 311 -6.16 36.96 -26.30
CA MET A 311 -5.08 37.93 -26.17
C MET A 311 -4.51 38.32 -27.54
N ALA A 312 -4.28 37.36 -28.43
CA ALA A 312 -3.80 37.61 -29.79
C ALA A 312 -4.83 38.38 -30.65
N ALA A 313 -6.13 38.23 -30.38
CA ALA A 313 -7.18 39.00 -31.03
C ALA A 313 -7.30 40.43 -30.49
N TRP A 314 -7.10 40.65 -29.19
CA TRP A 314 -7.12 41.98 -28.57
C TRP A 314 -5.86 42.80 -28.86
N PHE A 315 -4.71 42.15 -28.96
CA PHE A 315 -3.43 42.78 -29.28
C PHE A 315 -2.85 42.23 -30.60
N PRO A 316 -3.48 42.59 -31.75
CA PRO A 316 -3.10 42.07 -33.06
C PRO A 316 -1.64 42.33 -33.43
N ASP A 317 -1.11 43.51 -33.09
CA ASP A 317 0.26 43.90 -33.44
C ASP A 317 1.30 43.43 -32.40
N GLY A 318 0.82 42.75 -31.35
CA GLY A 318 1.64 42.34 -30.21
C GLY A 318 1.72 43.39 -29.12
N ILE A 319 2.48 43.09 -28.08
CA ILE A 319 2.73 44.02 -26.97
C ILE A 319 3.97 44.86 -27.33
N HIS A 320 3.85 46.17 -27.14
CA HIS A 320 4.90 47.12 -27.49
C HIS A 320 5.80 47.32 -26.26
N THR A 321 7.05 46.86 -26.36
CA THR A 321 8.09 47.12 -25.35
C THR A 321 9.30 47.72 -26.04
N ASP A 322 9.71 48.93 -25.64
CA ASP A 322 10.97 49.61 -25.96
C ASP A 322 11.55 49.32 -27.37
N SER A 323 10.81 49.70 -28.41
CA SER A 323 11.15 49.67 -29.86
C SER A 323 11.00 48.36 -30.65
N SER A 324 10.64 47.23 -30.03
CA SER A 324 10.30 45.98 -30.73
C SER A 324 8.90 45.47 -30.38
N THR A 325 8.10 45.16 -31.40
CA THR A 325 6.75 44.58 -31.23
C THR A 325 6.82 43.06 -31.24
N TYR A 326 6.54 42.44 -30.10
CA TYR A 326 6.52 40.99 -29.96
C TYR A 326 5.10 40.45 -30.05
N ARG A 327 4.85 39.59 -31.03
CA ARG A 327 3.54 38.94 -31.21
C ARG A 327 3.26 37.92 -30.10
N ILE A 328 2.02 37.84 -29.66
CA ILE A 328 1.59 36.88 -28.63
C ILE A 328 1.59 35.47 -29.21
N VAL A 329 2.09 34.50 -28.46
CA VAL A 329 2.16 33.07 -28.85
C VAL A 329 1.14 32.27 -28.03
N PRO A 330 -0.04 31.92 -28.57
CA PRO A 330 -1.10 31.25 -27.82
C PRO A 330 -0.70 29.87 -27.26
N GLY A 331 0.27 29.19 -27.87
CA GLY A 331 0.80 27.92 -27.38
C GLY A 331 1.41 28.01 -25.97
N GLY A 332 2.05 29.14 -25.61
CA GLY A 332 2.57 29.35 -24.26
C GLY A 332 1.45 29.41 -23.21
N TYR A 333 0.34 30.07 -23.54
CA TYR A 333 -0.85 30.15 -22.69
C TYR A 333 -1.51 28.79 -22.51
N ALA A 334 -1.56 27.98 -23.57
CA ALA A 334 -2.06 26.61 -23.50
C ALA A 334 -1.23 25.76 -22.50
N VAL A 335 0.09 25.87 -22.54
CA VAL A 335 1.00 25.18 -21.60
C VAL A 335 0.73 25.62 -20.15
N VAL A 336 0.55 26.92 -19.91
CA VAL A 336 0.21 27.48 -18.59
C VAL A 336 -1.13 26.93 -18.09
N GLY A 337 -2.18 26.96 -18.92
CA GLY A 337 -3.50 26.44 -18.58
C GLY A 337 -3.49 24.94 -18.29
N ALA A 338 -2.73 24.15 -19.07
CA ALA A 338 -2.59 22.71 -18.87
C ALA A 338 -2.00 22.37 -17.50
N ALA A 339 -0.90 23.04 -17.14
CA ALA A 339 -0.26 22.89 -15.84
C ALA A 339 -1.16 23.35 -14.69
N ALA A 340 -1.80 24.52 -14.82
CA ALA A 340 -2.63 25.13 -13.78
C ALA A 340 -3.86 24.28 -13.44
N LEU A 341 -4.62 23.81 -14.44
CA LEU A 341 -5.81 23.00 -14.19
C LEU A 341 -5.46 21.60 -13.64
N ALA A 342 -4.42 20.96 -14.17
CA ALA A 342 -3.95 19.67 -13.65
C ALA A 342 -3.40 19.79 -12.22
N GLY A 343 -2.66 20.86 -11.93
CA GLY A 343 -2.22 21.22 -10.58
C GLY A 343 -3.42 21.36 -9.63
N ALA A 344 -4.39 22.21 -10.00
CA ALA A 344 -5.59 22.47 -9.21
C ALA A 344 -6.42 21.22 -8.88
N VAL A 345 -6.55 20.25 -9.81
CA VAL A 345 -7.31 19.01 -9.55
C VAL A 345 -6.53 18.04 -8.65
N THR A 346 -5.21 18.02 -8.77
CA THR A 346 -4.33 17.09 -8.03
C THR A 346 -3.80 17.66 -6.71
N HIS A 347 -3.91 18.98 -6.50
CA HIS A 347 -3.26 19.76 -5.44
C HIS A 347 -1.73 19.65 -5.46
N THR A 348 -1.12 19.75 -6.63
CA THR A 348 0.33 19.58 -6.82
C THR A 348 0.96 20.75 -7.56
N VAL A 349 2.18 21.11 -7.18
CA VAL A 349 2.99 22.13 -7.89
C VAL A 349 3.93 21.46 -8.89
N SER A 350 4.33 20.23 -8.60
CA SER A 350 5.09 19.33 -9.48
C SER A 350 4.52 19.16 -10.90
N THR A 351 3.23 19.42 -11.12
CA THR A 351 2.65 19.47 -12.47
C THR A 351 3.36 20.46 -13.38
N ALA A 352 3.79 21.62 -12.87
CA ALA A 352 4.59 22.59 -13.64
C ALA A 352 5.89 21.96 -14.18
N VAL A 353 6.61 21.23 -13.32
CA VAL A 353 7.86 20.55 -13.69
C VAL A 353 7.62 19.46 -14.73
N ILE A 354 6.55 18.67 -14.56
CA ILE A 354 6.13 17.67 -15.54
C ILE A 354 5.89 18.34 -16.90
N VAL A 355 5.22 19.50 -16.92
CA VAL A 355 4.96 20.23 -18.16
C VAL A 355 6.25 20.70 -18.84
N PHE A 356 7.24 21.23 -18.11
CA PHE A 356 8.51 21.63 -18.73
C PHE A 356 9.29 20.44 -19.29
N GLU A 357 9.32 19.32 -18.58
CA GLU A 357 9.99 18.11 -19.07
C GLU A 357 9.27 17.50 -20.28
N LEU A 358 7.93 17.58 -20.33
CA LEU A 358 7.11 17.14 -21.46
C LEU A 358 7.26 18.03 -22.70
N THR A 359 7.32 19.35 -22.51
CA THR A 359 7.41 20.35 -23.59
C THR A 359 8.83 20.53 -24.10
N GLY A 360 9.83 20.20 -23.27
CA GLY A 360 11.25 20.33 -23.59
C GLY A 360 11.79 21.76 -23.55
N GLN A 361 10.99 22.74 -23.08
CA GLN A 361 11.38 24.14 -22.99
C GLN A 361 10.99 24.74 -21.63
N ILE A 362 11.92 25.48 -21.03
CA ILE A 362 11.74 26.15 -19.72
C ILE A 362 11.44 27.65 -19.83
N ALA A 363 11.17 28.14 -21.04
CA ALA A 363 11.06 29.58 -21.32
C ALA A 363 9.95 30.27 -20.52
N HIS A 364 8.83 29.57 -20.28
CA HIS A 364 7.68 30.07 -19.52
C HIS A 364 7.68 29.62 -18.05
N ILE A 365 8.85 29.43 -17.43
CA ILE A 365 8.93 28.87 -16.07
C ILE A 365 8.18 29.70 -15.02
N LEU A 366 8.42 31.02 -15.01
CA LEU A 366 7.85 31.92 -14.02
C LEU A 366 6.32 32.02 -14.12
N PRO A 367 5.71 32.28 -15.30
CA PRO A 367 4.25 32.37 -15.42
C PRO A 367 3.52 31.08 -15.07
N VAL A 368 4.04 29.93 -15.50
CA VAL A 368 3.45 28.62 -15.19
C VAL A 368 3.46 28.37 -13.68
N MET A 369 4.57 28.64 -13.00
CA MET A 369 4.67 28.46 -11.55
C MET A 369 3.69 29.36 -10.78
N ILE A 370 3.60 30.65 -11.16
CA ILE A 370 2.64 31.58 -10.56
C ILE A 370 1.20 31.10 -10.76
N ALA A 371 0.84 30.74 -12.00
CA ALA A 371 -0.51 30.26 -12.31
C ALA A 371 -0.86 28.97 -11.55
N VAL A 372 0.07 28.01 -11.45
CA VAL A 372 -0.13 26.75 -10.72
C VAL A 372 -0.29 26.99 -9.22
N ILE A 373 0.52 27.86 -8.62
CA ILE A 373 0.40 28.20 -7.18
C ILE A 373 -0.94 28.87 -6.90
N LEU A 374 -1.35 29.85 -7.72
CA LEU A 374 -2.66 30.50 -7.58
C LEU A 374 -3.81 29.52 -7.77
N ALA A 375 -3.74 28.65 -8.78
CA ALA A 375 -4.75 27.63 -9.04
C ALA A 375 -4.89 26.65 -7.86
N ASN A 376 -3.76 26.22 -7.28
CA ASN A 376 -3.73 25.36 -6.11
C ASN A 376 -4.29 26.05 -4.87
N ALA A 377 -3.94 27.32 -4.62
CA ALA A 377 -4.46 28.07 -3.48
C ALA A 377 -5.99 28.20 -3.53
N VAL A 378 -6.53 28.51 -4.72
CA VAL A 378 -7.98 28.57 -4.94
C VAL A 378 -8.62 27.19 -4.76
N ALA A 379 -8.10 26.15 -5.41
CA ALA A 379 -8.68 24.80 -5.34
C ALA A 379 -8.68 24.22 -3.93
N GLN A 380 -7.57 24.35 -3.18
CA GLN A 380 -7.43 23.88 -1.81
C GLN A 380 -8.40 24.56 -0.84
N SER A 381 -8.74 25.83 -1.09
CA SER A 381 -9.72 26.55 -0.26
C SER A 381 -11.16 26.05 -0.45
N LEU A 382 -11.48 25.50 -1.64
CA LEU A 382 -12.86 25.16 -2.03
C LEU A 382 -13.17 23.67 -1.90
N GLN A 383 -12.29 22.79 -2.36
CA GLN A 383 -12.54 21.34 -2.43
C GLN A 383 -11.30 20.53 -2.00
N PRO A 384 -11.47 19.30 -1.50
CA PRO A 384 -10.36 18.36 -1.34
C PRO A 384 -9.83 17.90 -2.69
N SER A 385 -8.60 17.39 -2.74
CA SER A 385 -8.00 16.85 -3.98
C SER A 385 -8.87 15.72 -4.58
N LEU A 386 -8.69 15.46 -5.88
CA LEU A 386 -9.36 14.36 -6.56
C LEU A 386 -9.08 13.01 -5.87
N TYR A 387 -7.81 12.75 -5.54
CA TYR A 387 -7.40 11.48 -4.93
C TYR A 387 -7.98 11.32 -3.52
N ASP A 388 -7.98 12.38 -2.71
CA ASP A 388 -8.56 12.32 -1.36
C ASP A 388 -10.09 12.19 -1.40
N SER A 389 -10.74 12.82 -2.39
CA SER A 389 -12.17 12.63 -2.65
C SER A 389 -12.50 11.17 -2.94
N ILE A 390 -11.73 10.51 -3.80
CA ILE A 390 -11.92 9.09 -4.13
C ILE A 390 -11.71 8.20 -2.89
N ILE A 391 -10.69 8.49 -2.08
CA ILE A 391 -10.41 7.75 -0.83
C ILE A 391 -11.60 7.86 0.15
N ARG A 392 -12.11 9.08 0.37
CA ARG A 392 -13.27 9.33 1.25
C ARG A 392 -14.53 8.61 0.75
N ILE A 393 -14.79 8.66 -0.56
CA ILE A 393 -15.95 7.97 -1.17
C ILE A 393 -15.82 6.44 -1.02
N LYS A 394 -14.61 5.90 -1.22
CA LYS A 394 -14.32 4.46 -1.02
C LYS A 394 -14.28 4.04 0.45
N LYS A 395 -14.33 4.98 1.39
CA LYS A 395 -14.27 4.74 2.85
C LYS A 395 -13.02 3.96 3.29
N LEU A 396 -11.92 4.09 2.55
CA LEU A 396 -10.68 3.41 2.92
C LEU A 396 -10.17 3.93 4.28
N PRO A 397 -9.59 3.07 5.13
CA PRO A 397 -8.87 3.52 6.31
C PRO A 397 -7.74 4.44 5.86
N TYR A 398 -7.92 5.72 6.13
CA TYR A 398 -7.02 6.79 5.75
C TYR A 398 -7.14 7.84 6.84
N LEU A 399 -5.99 8.27 7.36
CA LEU A 399 -5.93 9.40 8.28
C LEU A 399 -6.05 10.69 7.44
N PRO A 400 -7.17 11.44 7.53
CA PRO A 400 -7.32 12.66 6.77
C PRO A 400 -6.39 13.75 7.33
N GLU A 401 -5.73 14.48 6.44
CA GLU A 401 -4.91 15.62 6.84
C GLU A 401 -5.76 16.66 7.58
N LEU A 402 -5.22 17.12 8.71
CA LEU A 402 -5.81 18.18 9.52
C LEU A 402 -5.47 19.50 8.83
N GLY A 403 -6.44 20.09 8.12
CA GLY A 403 -6.26 21.40 7.50
C GLY A 403 -5.99 22.49 8.54
N TRP A 404 -5.20 23.50 8.16
CA TRP A 404 -4.97 24.69 8.99
C TRP A 404 -6.30 25.41 9.29
N GLY A 405 -6.53 25.76 10.55
CA GLY A 405 -7.74 26.49 11.01
C GLY A 405 -8.75 25.71 11.87
N ARG A 406 -8.54 24.42 12.15
CA ARG A 406 -9.46 23.61 12.99
C ARG A 406 -9.14 23.67 14.48
N HIS A 407 -9.45 24.79 15.12
CA HIS A 407 -9.17 25.03 16.55
C HIS A 407 -9.75 23.98 17.53
N GLN A 408 -10.85 23.29 17.19
CA GLN A 408 -11.46 22.27 18.06
C GLN A 408 -10.63 20.98 18.16
N GLN A 409 -9.74 20.69 17.19
CA GLN A 409 -8.89 19.50 17.21
C GLN A 409 -7.73 19.62 18.22
N TYR A 410 -7.49 20.83 18.73
CA TYR A 410 -6.58 21.06 19.85
C TYR A 410 -7.24 20.85 21.22
N ARG A 411 -8.58 20.78 21.29
CA ARG A 411 -9.33 20.59 22.55
C ARG A 411 -9.46 19.12 22.94
N VAL A 412 -9.61 18.23 21.96
CA VAL A 412 -9.69 16.78 22.20
C VAL A 412 -8.31 16.24 22.57
N ARG A 413 -8.23 15.45 23.64
CA ARG A 413 -6.99 14.87 24.16
C ARG A 413 -6.96 13.36 23.98
N VAL A 414 -5.78 12.77 24.16
CA VAL A 414 -5.59 11.31 24.10
C VAL A 414 -6.47 10.59 25.13
N GLU A 415 -6.64 11.17 26.33
CA GLU A 415 -7.52 10.63 27.38
C GLU A 415 -8.99 10.44 26.95
N ASP A 416 -9.48 11.23 25.99
CA ASP A 416 -10.85 11.15 25.47
C ASP A 416 -11.04 10.07 24.41
N ILE A 417 -9.95 9.63 23.76
CA ILE A 417 -9.98 8.74 22.59
C ILE A 417 -9.41 7.36 22.88
N MET A 418 -8.59 7.21 23.92
CA MET A 418 -7.88 5.98 24.24
C MET A 418 -8.83 4.87 24.70
N VAL A 419 -8.54 3.64 24.29
CA VAL A 419 -9.21 2.44 24.82
C VAL A 419 -8.47 2.00 26.08
N ARG A 420 -9.20 1.94 27.20
CA ARG A 420 -8.63 1.57 28.51
C ARG A 420 -8.48 0.07 28.71
N ASP A 421 -9.29 -0.74 28.02
CA ASP A 421 -9.13 -2.20 28.02
C ASP A 421 -7.98 -2.58 27.07
N VAL A 422 -6.75 -2.54 27.60
CA VAL A 422 -5.55 -2.88 26.84
C VAL A 422 -5.22 -4.35 27.08
N PRO A 423 -5.12 -5.16 26.02
CA PRO A 423 -4.59 -6.50 26.15
C PRO A 423 -3.12 -6.47 26.56
N HIS A 424 -2.82 -7.08 27.70
CA HIS A 424 -1.49 -7.09 28.29
C HIS A 424 -1.16 -8.49 28.84
N VAL A 425 0.13 -8.72 29.01
CA VAL A 425 0.72 -9.94 29.58
C VAL A 425 1.75 -9.49 30.62
N ALA A 426 1.77 -10.12 31.79
CA ALA A 426 2.75 -9.84 32.82
C ALA A 426 4.06 -10.61 32.59
N LEU A 427 5.19 -10.07 33.04
CA LEU A 427 6.49 -10.76 32.93
C LEU A 427 6.51 -12.07 33.72
N SER A 428 5.76 -12.14 34.81
CA SER A 428 5.61 -13.33 35.66
C SER A 428 4.42 -14.22 35.28
N CYS A 429 3.90 -14.12 34.05
CA CYS A 429 2.71 -14.87 33.65
C CYS A 429 2.99 -16.36 33.41
N THR A 430 1.93 -17.16 33.44
CA THR A 430 1.95 -18.57 33.04
C THR A 430 1.66 -18.73 31.55
N PHE A 431 1.97 -19.88 30.96
CA PHE A 431 1.58 -20.18 29.57
C PHE A 431 0.05 -20.19 29.39
N ARG A 432 -0.72 -20.49 30.44
CA ARG A 432 -2.18 -20.38 30.47
C ARG A 432 -2.64 -18.94 30.21
N ASP A 433 -2.00 -17.97 30.86
CA ASP A 433 -2.32 -16.54 30.68
C ASP A 433 -2.01 -16.07 29.26
N LEU A 434 -0.90 -16.52 28.67
CA LEU A 434 -0.59 -16.25 27.26
C LEU A 434 -1.66 -16.80 26.32
N ARG A 435 -2.11 -18.03 26.56
CA ARG A 435 -3.18 -18.66 25.76
C ARG A 435 -4.48 -17.87 25.87
N LEU A 436 -4.85 -17.46 27.09
CA LEU A 436 -6.03 -16.62 27.33
C LEU A 436 -5.90 -15.25 26.63
N ALA A 437 -4.73 -14.61 26.70
CA ALA A 437 -4.46 -13.34 26.04
C ALA A 437 -4.57 -13.45 24.50
N LEU A 438 -4.11 -14.56 23.92
CA LEU A 438 -4.24 -14.85 22.48
C LEU A 438 -5.68 -15.11 22.04
N HIS A 439 -6.52 -15.71 22.88
CA HIS A 439 -7.94 -15.91 22.59
C HIS A 439 -8.74 -14.61 22.75
N ARG A 440 -8.42 -13.80 23.76
CA ARG A 440 -9.08 -12.51 24.02
C ARG A 440 -8.75 -11.47 22.95
N THR A 441 -7.56 -11.56 22.36
CA THR A 441 -7.01 -10.50 21.50
C THR A 441 -6.82 -10.99 20.08
N LYS A 442 -7.25 -10.20 19.10
CA LYS A 442 -6.93 -10.41 17.67
C LYS A 442 -5.85 -9.46 17.13
N GLY A 443 -5.27 -8.63 18.00
CA GLY A 443 -4.22 -7.68 17.69
C GLY A 443 -2.89 -8.35 17.31
N ARG A 444 -2.08 -7.65 16.51
CA ARG A 444 -0.74 -8.10 16.07
C ARG A 444 0.30 -8.03 17.19
N MET A 445 0.14 -7.11 18.15
CA MET A 445 1.04 -6.91 19.27
C MET A 445 0.28 -6.96 20.59
N LEU A 446 0.96 -7.45 21.64
CA LEU A 446 0.49 -7.46 23.02
C LEU A 446 1.43 -6.60 23.88
N ALA A 447 0.89 -5.87 24.84
CA ALA A 447 1.69 -5.12 25.80
C ALA A 447 2.32 -6.08 26.83
N LEU A 448 3.62 -5.94 27.09
CA LEU A 448 4.30 -6.61 28.18
C LEU A 448 4.39 -5.65 29.37
N VAL A 449 3.78 -6.04 30.48
CA VAL A 449 3.82 -5.31 31.75
C VAL A 449 4.64 -6.06 32.78
N GLU A 450 5.16 -5.36 33.79
CA GLU A 450 5.92 -5.98 34.88
C GLU A 450 5.03 -6.91 35.72
N SER A 451 3.91 -6.39 36.22
CA SER A 451 2.93 -7.10 37.03
C SER A 451 1.52 -6.60 36.71
N PRO A 452 0.47 -7.42 36.84
CA PRO A 452 -0.92 -6.99 36.68
C PRO A 452 -1.32 -5.88 37.67
N GLU A 453 -0.62 -5.76 38.80
CA GLU A 453 -0.88 -4.71 39.81
C GLU A 453 -0.16 -3.40 39.49
N SER A 454 1.11 -3.48 39.08
CA SER A 454 1.92 -2.28 38.80
C SER A 454 1.55 -1.64 37.48
N MET A 455 1.11 -2.45 36.50
CA MET A 455 0.78 -2.05 35.13
C MET A 455 1.90 -1.27 34.44
N ILE A 456 3.15 -1.39 34.89
CA ILE A 456 4.29 -0.69 34.28
C ILE A 456 4.61 -1.34 32.94
N LEU A 457 4.61 -0.54 31.86
CA LEU A 457 4.88 -1.01 30.51
C LEU A 457 6.39 -1.26 30.33
N LEU A 458 6.77 -2.52 30.13
CA LEU A 458 8.14 -2.93 29.86
C LEU A 458 8.45 -3.00 28.36
N GLY A 459 7.45 -3.32 27.55
CA GLY A 459 7.64 -3.49 26.11
C GLY A 459 6.40 -3.98 25.38
N SER A 460 6.60 -4.46 24.15
CA SER A 460 5.56 -5.15 23.38
C SER A 460 6.09 -6.42 22.73
N ILE A 461 5.22 -7.42 22.59
CA ILE A 461 5.52 -8.73 22.01
C ILE A 461 4.60 -8.96 20.81
N GLU A 462 5.18 -9.43 19.69
CA GLU A 462 4.39 -9.82 18.53
C GLU A 462 3.58 -11.10 18.82
N ARG A 463 2.35 -11.16 18.29
CA ARG A 463 1.48 -12.34 18.43
C ARG A 463 2.15 -13.61 17.89
N SER A 464 2.86 -13.52 16.77
CA SER A 464 3.60 -14.64 16.16
C SER A 464 4.65 -15.21 17.11
N GLN A 465 5.34 -14.36 17.88
CA GLN A 465 6.31 -14.78 18.89
C GLN A 465 5.62 -15.50 20.05
N VAL A 466 4.47 -15.01 20.51
CA VAL A 466 3.69 -15.68 21.56
C VAL A 466 3.18 -17.05 21.10
N VAL A 467 2.71 -17.15 19.85
CA VAL A 467 2.30 -18.42 19.23
C VAL A 467 3.49 -19.38 19.12
N ALA A 468 4.66 -18.89 18.72
CA ALA A 468 5.88 -19.70 18.64
C ALA A 468 6.33 -20.21 20.03
N LEU A 469 6.24 -19.37 21.07
CA LEU A 469 6.55 -19.77 22.45
C LEU A 469 5.60 -20.88 22.95
N LEU A 470 4.29 -20.71 22.74
CA LEU A 470 3.31 -21.73 23.08
C LEU A 470 3.52 -23.01 22.28
N GLY A 471 3.82 -22.90 20.98
CA GLY A 471 4.11 -24.05 20.12
C GLY A 471 5.39 -24.79 20.52
N ALA A 472 6.41 -24.08 21.00
CA ALA A 472 7.65 -24.68 21.50
C ALA A 472 7.42 -25.42 22.83
N GLN A 473 6.63 -24.84 23.74
CA GLN A 473 6.27 -25.45 25.02
C GLN A 473 5.40 -26.70 24.83
N LEU A 474 4.39 -26.62 23.96
CA LEU A 474 3.45 -27.72 23.67
C LEU A 474 3.97 -28.65 22.55
N SER A 475 5.27 -28.60 22.24
CA SER A 475 5.84 -29.35 21.11
C SER A 475 5.90 -30.85 21.38
N PRO A 476 5.74 -31.70 20.34
CA PRO A 476 5.93 -33.14 20.45
C PRO A 476 7.34 -33.54 20.92
N ALA A 477 8.35 -32.72 20.61
CA ALA A 477 9.72 -32.93 21.05
C ALA A 477 9.85 -32.81 22.57
N ARG A 478 9.25 -31.78 23.17
CA ARG A 478 9.24 -31.59 24.63
C ARG A 478 8.45 -32.67 25.35
N ARG A 479 7.34 -33.12 24.74
CA ARG A 479 6.57 -34.28 25.24
C ARG A 479 7.41 -35.55 25.30
N ARG A 480 8.24 -35.82 24.28
CA ARG A 480 9.15 -36.98 24.27
C ARG A 480 10.24 -36.86 25.33
N GLN A 481 10.78 -35.67 25.55
CA GLN A 481 11.76 -35.42 26.61
C GLN A 481 11.16 -35.68 28.00
N TYR A 482 9.96 -35.16 28.27
CA TYR A 482 9.23 -35.44 29.52
C TYR A 482 9.01 -36.93 29.75
N MET A 483 8.68 -37.68 28.70
CA MET A 483 8.53 -39.14 28.77
C MET A 483 9.85 -39.85 29.06
N GLN A 484 10.96 -39.41 28.46
CA GLN A 484 12.29 -39.93 28.74
C GLN A 484 12.73 -39.65 30.18
N GLU A 485 12.47 -38.44 30.68
CA GLU A 485 12.75 -38.05 32.07
C GLU A 485 11.92 -38.84 33.07
N ARG A 486 10.62 -39.06 32.80
CA ARG A 486 9.79 -39.95 33.63
C ARG A 486 10.31 -41.38 33.64
N ARG A 487 10.73 -41.92 32.49
CA ARG A 487 11.31 -43.27 32.41
C ARG A 487 12.63 -43.35 33.18
N ALA A 488 13.49 -42.34 33.07
CA ALA A 488 14.75 -42.24 33.81
C ALA A 488 14.53 -42.11 35.33
N ALA A 489 13.52 -41.34 35.76
CA ALA A 489 13.16 -41.19 37.16
C ALA A 489 12.57 -42.48 37.76
N GLN A 490 11.78 -43.22 36.99
CA GLN A 490 11.24 -44.53 37.40
C GLN A 490 12.31 -45.63 37.50
N THR A 491 13.41 -45.49 36.76
CA THR A 491 14.56 -46.41 36.87
C THR A 491 15.51 -46.04 38.02
N ALA A 492 15.29 -44.93 38.73
CA ALA A 492 16.26 -44.33 39.67
C ALA A 492 15.88 -44.35 41.17
N SER A 493 15.00 -45.24 41.67
CA SER A 493 14.79 -45.37 43.14
C SER A 493 14.36 -46.79 43.59
N PRO A 494 14.60 -47.21 44.84
CA PRO A 494 15.90 -47.45 45.48
C PRO A 494 15.99 -48.90 46.01
N SER A 495 17.00 -49.68 45.60
CA SER A 495 17.34 -50.96 46.23
C SER A 495 18.74 -50.87 46.80
N ASP A 496 18.86 -50.73 48.12
CA ASP A 496 19.90 -51.39 48.93
C ASP A 496 19.58 -51.15 50.42
N GLN A 497 18.91 -52.14 51.02
CA GLN A 497 18.83 -52.31 52.47
C GLN A 497 20.06 -53.08 52.97
N GLU A 498 20.68 -52.50 53.99
CA GLU A 498 21.58 -53.03 55.02
C GLU A 498 21.96 -54.54 54.99
N ASN A 499 23.27 -54.82 54.97
CA ASN A 499 23.91 -55.86 55.78
C ASN A 499 25.39 -55.51 56.06
N PRO A 500 25.98 -55.97 57.18
CA PRO A 500 27.14 -55.35 57.84
C PRO A 500 28.51 -55.73 57.25
N PRO A 501 29.60 -55.00 57.58
CA PRO A 501 30.89 -55.14 56.90
C PRO A 501 31.88 -56.05 57.66
N SER A 502 32.66 -56.87 56.95
CA SER A 502 34.05 -57.28 57.29
C SER A 502 34.65 -58.13 56.12
N PRO A 503 35.98 -58.35 56.04
CA PRO A 503 36.94 -57.35 55.57
C PRO A 503 37.93 -57.95 54.54
N GLU A 504 38.25 -57.29 53.43
CA GLU A 504 39.59 -57.46 52.84
C GLU A 504 40.18 -56.13 52.37
N THR A 505 41.13 -55.74 53.19
CA THR A 505 42.13 -54.68 53.11
C THR A 505 42.95 -54.76 51.82
N SER A 506 43.06 -53.65 51.09
CA SER A 506 44.36 -53.25 50.54
C SER A 506 44.55 -51.74 50.63
N VAL A 507 45.61 -51.37 51.35
CA VAL A 507 46.00 -50.02 51.76
C VAL A 507 47.20 -49.60 50.92
N ARG A 508 47.21 -48.38 50.35
CA ARG A 508 48.36 -47.44 50.30
C ARG A 508 47.97 -46.15 49.52
N PHE A 509 48.25 -44.88 49.87
CA PHE A 509 48.81 -44.13 51.02
C PHE A 509 48.47 -42.62 50.79
N GLN A 510 48.20 -41.87 51.88
CA GLN A 510 48.74 -40.55 52.30
C GLN A 510 48.84 -39.37 51.28
N VAL A 511 48.54 -38.09 51.56
CA VAL A 511 48.62 -37.24 52.78
C VAL A 511 47.65 -36.04 52.62
N ASN A 512 47.01 -35.59 53.70
CA ASN A 512 46.50 -34.22 53.85
C ASN A 512 47.34 -33.48 54.90
N THR A 513 47.46 -32.16 54.75
CA THR A 513 47.91 -31.21 55.79
C THR A 513 47.04 -29.96 55.55
N GLU A 514 46.01 -29.71 56.39
CA GLU A 514 45.97 -28.67 57.44
C GLU A 514 46.16 -27.24 56.87
N ASP A 515 45.41 -26.18 57.21
CA ASP A 515 44.35 -25.97 58.17
C ASP A 515 43.74 -24.56 57.94
N SER A 516 42.61 -24.30 58.61
CA SER A 516 42.19 -23.01 59.18
C SER A 516 41.56 -21.87 58.34
N GLY A 517 40.38 -21.41 58.81
CA GLY A 517 40.05 -19.98 58.90
C GLY A 517 38.79 -19.48 58.19
N PHE A 518 37.66 -19.40 58.91
CA PHE A 518 36.54 -18.46 58.67
C PHE A 518 36.66 -17.25 59.62
N PRO A 519 35.87 -16.14 59.52
CA PRO A 519 34.99 -15.64 58.44
C PRO A 519 35.10 -14.09 58.19
N ALA A 520 34.45 -13.56 57.13
CA ALA A 520 33.91 -12.19 57.14
C ALA A 520 32.80 -11.95 56.09
N VAL A 521 31.81 -11.14 56.50
CA VAL A 521 30.51 -10.83 55.90
C VAL A 521 30.58 -9.66 54.89
N ARG A 522 29.89 -9.74 53.73
CA ARG A 522 28.99 -8.68 53.18
C ARG A 522 28.57 -8.88 51.71
N GLY A 523 27.25 -8.78 51.49
CA GLY A 523 26.66 -7.86 50.50
C GLY A 523 26.48 -8.37 49.07
N GLU A 524 25.30 -8.91 48.76
CA GLU A 524 24.80 -8.97 47.39
C GLU A 524 24.45 -7.56 46.88
N MET A 525 25.03 -7.19 45.74
CA MET A 525 24.57 -6.04 44.95
C MET A 525 24.54 -6.47 43.48
N HIS A 526 23.33 -6.55 42.94
CA HIS A 526 23.05 -6.78 41.52
C HIS A 526 23.80 -5.77 40.65
N LYS A 527 24.47 -6.26 39.58
CA LYS A 527 25.02 -5.42 38.51
C LYS A 527 24.11 -5.46 37.27
N PRO A 528 23.89 -4.31 36.60
CA PRO A 528 22.98 -4.21 35.46
C PRO A 528 23.63 -4.68 34.15
N LEU A 529 22.78 -5.21 33.25
CA LEU A 529 23.12 -5.62 31.89
C LEU A 529 23.58 -4.42 31.05
N LYS A 530 24.72 -4.56 30.34
CA LYS A 530 25.23 -3.55 29.40
C LYS A 530 24.67 -3.79 27.98
N PRO A 531 24.43 -2.74 27.18
CA PRO A 531 23.94 -2.87 25.81
C PRO A 531 25.08 -3.18 24.83
N ALA A 532 24.89 -4.17 23.96
CA ALA A 532 25.83 -4.50 22.89
C ALA A 532 25.55 -3.64 21.64
N LEU A 533 26.42 -2.65 21.39
CA LEU A 533 26.45 -1.86 20.17
C LEU A 533 27.92 -1.65 19.76
N LYS A 534 28.42 -2.50 18.86
CA LYS A 534 29.46 -2.21 17.84
C LYS A 534 29.83 -3.48 17.08
N ARG A 535 29.61 -3.47 15.76
CA ARG A 535 30.47 -4.20 14.80
C ARG A 535 30.80 -3.26 13.65
N GLY A 536 32.09 -2.97 13.52
CA GLY A 536 32.75 -2.60 12.26
C GLY A 536 33.58 -3.79 11.78
N PRO A 537 34.00 -3.84 10.50
CA PRO A 537 34.43 -5.06 9.83
C PRO A 537 35.96 -5.25 9.89
N SER A 538 36.43 -6.50 9.91
CA SER A 538 37.82 -6.83 9.61
C SER A 538 37.99 -8.28 9.14
N ASN A 539 38.34 -8.40 7.85
CA ASN A 539 39.37 -9.22 7.21
C ASN A 539 39.59 -10.70 7.56
N THR A 540 39.25 -11.53 6.56
CA THR A 540 40.01 -12.61 5.90
C THR A 540 41.40 -13.02 6.38
N THR A 541 41.59 -14.35 6.51
CA THR A 541 42.74 -15.28 6.26
C THR A 541 42.60 -16.45 7.26
N ASP A 542 42.75 -17.75 7.02
CA ASP A 542 43.13 -18.58 5.88
C ASP A 542 42.92 -20.08 6.26
N LEU A 543 42.95 -20.98 5.26
CA LEU A 543 43.31 -22.43 5.30
C LEU A 543 42.29 -23.49 5.81
N LYS A 544 41.67 -24.26 4.87
CA LYS A 544 42.24 -25.50 4.25
C LYS A 544 41.24 -26.20 3.30
N GLU A 545 41.67 -26.40 2.05
CA GLU A 545 41.15 -27.34 1.01
C GLU A 545 41.38 -28.81 1.43
N SER A 546 40.79 -29.90 0.92
CA SER A 546 39.72 -30.38 -0.01
C SER A 546 39.73 -31.95 0.12
N PRO A 547 39.16 -32.84 -0.74
CA PRO A 547 38.09 -32.80 -1.76
C PRO A 547 37.01 -33.91 -1.49
N THR A 548 35.83 -33.95 -2.12
CA THR A 548 35.53 -34.54 -3.45
C THR A 548 34.03 -34.36 -3.78
N GLY A 549 33.72 -34.31 -5.08
CA GLY A 549 32.48 -33.74 -5.62
C GLY A 549 31.21 -34.60 -5.65
N ASN A 550 30.11 -33.95 -6.01
CA ASN A 550 29.42 -34.20 -7.28
C ASN A 550 28.39 -33.10 -7.56
N MET A 551 28.41 -32.64 -8.80
CA MET A 551 27.54 -31.64 -9.38
C MET A 551 26.36 -32.38 -10.03
N GLU A 552 25.12 -32.14 -9.60
CA GLU A 552 23.95 -32.40 -10.45
C GLU A 552 22.70 -31.57 -10.04
N GLN A 553 22.32 -30.71 -10.98
CA GLN A 553 20.96 -30.37 -11.44
C GLN A 553 20.02 -29.51 -10.56
N ALA A 554 20.01 -28.23 -10.97
CA ALA A 554 18.83 -27.37 -10.98
C ALA A 554 17.64 -28.06 -11.66
N GLY A 555 16.53 -28.22 -10.94
CA GLY A 555 15.35 -28.85 -11.52
C GLY A 555 14.15 -29.06 -10.60
N ILE A 556 13.93 -28.27 -9.54
CA ILE A 556 12.69 -28.37 -8.73
C ILE A 556 12.27 -26.98 -8.24
N ALA A 557 11.75 -26.13 -9.13
CA ALA A 557 11.12 -24.87 -8.75
C ALA A 557 9.94 -24.47 -9.65
N LEU A 558 9.23 -25.46 -10.23
CA LEU A 558 8.10 -25.22 -11.14
C LEU A 558 6.92 -26.18 -10.92
N ARG A 559 6.53 -26.42 -9.66
CA ARG A 559 5.27 -27.15 -9.35
C ARG A 559 4.36 -26.54 -8.27
N SER A 560 4.66 -25.36 -7.74
CA SER A 560 3.79 -24.71 -6.73
C SER A 560 2.88 -23.60 -7.27
N LEU A 561 2.75 -23.44 -8.59
CA LEU A 561 2.02 -22.32 -9.19
C LEU A 561 0.57 -22.61 -9.60
N PHE A 562 0.10 -23.86 -9.54
CA PHE A 562 -1.28 -24.20 -9.90
C PHE A 562 -1.78 -25.38 -9.06
N CYS A 563 -2.50 -25.08 -7.97
CA CYS A 563 -3.71 -25.78 -7.51
C CYS A 563 -4.10 -25.24 -6.13
N GLY A 564 -5.21 -24.51 -6.06
CA GLY A 564 -6.00 -24.43 -4.85
C GLY A 564 -6.95 -25.62 -4.86
N SER A 565 -6.93 -26.44 -3.81
CA SER A 565 -7.88 -27.53 -3.62
C SER A 565 -8.73 -27.25 -2.39
N PRO A 566 -10.05 -27.57 -2.40
CA PRO A 566 -10.92 -27.49 -1.23
C PRO A 566 -10.70 -28.69 -0.28
N PRO A 567 -11.26 -28.67 0.95
CA PRO A 567 -11.07 -29.75 1.92
C PRO A 567 -11.90 -31.01 1.56
N PRO A 568 -11.43 -32.23 1.90
CA PRO A 568 -12.16 -33.45 1.57
C PRO A 568 -13.10 -33.94 2.70
N GLU A 569 -14.32 -34.29 2.32
CA GLU A 569 -15.22 -35.22 3.02
C GLU A 569 -15.03 -36.66 2.52
N ALA A 570 -15.54 -37.61 3.30
CA ALA A 570 -15.22 -39.03 3.30
C ALA A 570 -15.85 -39.89 2.18
N ALA A 571 -15.04 -40.86 1.73
CA ALA A 571 -15.30 -42.24 1.28
C ALA A 571 -16.53 -42.61 0.42
N SER A 572 -16.27 -43.27 -0.73
CA SER A 572 -16.76 -44.63 -1.02
C SER A 572 -16.19 -45.22 -2.33
N GLU A 573 -15.67 -46.45 -2.22
CA GLU A 573 -15.77 -47.58 -3.17
C GLU A 573 -14.91 -47.75 -4.44
N LEU A 574 -14.23 -48.92 -4.41
CA LEU A 574 -14.02 -49.97 -5.42
C LEU A 574 -13.13 -49.80 -6.68
N GLU A 575 -12.07 -50.62 -6.62
CA GLU A 575 -11.58 -51.61 -7.61
C GLU A 575 -10.69 -51.23 -8.81
N LYS A 576 -9.51 -51.90 -8.80
CA LYS A 576 -8.78 -52.57 -9.91
C LYS A 576 -8.18 -51.66 -10.99
N SER A 577 -7.01 -51.93 -11.59
CA SER A 577 -6.01 -53.00 -11.52
C SER A 577 -4.80 -52.56 -12.37
N GLU A 578 -3.71 -53.33 -12.26
CA GLU A 578 -2.56 -53.49 -13.17
C GLU A 578 -1.29 -52.68 -12.83
N LYS A 579 -0.30 -53.29 -12.15
CA LYS A 579 0.81 -54.18 -12.66
C LYS A 579 1.71 -53.43 -13.65
N CYS A 580 3.04 -53.51 -13.66
CA CYS A 580 4.12 -54.20 -12.95
C CYS A 580 5.39 -53.45 -13.48
N ASP A 581 6.47 -53.22 -12.74
CA ASP A 581 7.63 -54.09 -12.91
C ASP A 581 8.73 -53.90 -11.87
N LYS A 582 9.24 -55.05 -11.45
CA LYS A 582 10.33 -55.25 -10.50
C LYS A 582 11.68 -55.07 -11.21
N ARG A 583 12.60 -54.31 -10.63
CA ARG A 583 14.04 -54.66 -10.65
C ARG A 583 14.70 -54.45 -9.29
N LYS A 584 15.44 -55.49 -8.90
CA LYS A 584 16.02 -55.79 -7.59
C LYS A 584 17.12 -54.80 -7.19
N LEU A 585 17.19 -54.45 -5.90
CA LEU A 585 18.42 -53.98 -5.26
C LEU A 585 18.58 -54.59 -3.86
N LYS A 586 19.85 -54.70 -3.48
CA LYS A 586 20.46 -55.70 -2.61
C LYS A 586 20.05 -55.61 -1.14
N ARG A 587 19.84 -56.79 -0.54
CA ARG A 587 19.64 -57.04 0.89
C ARG A 587 20.95 -56.73 1.63
N VAL A 588 20.99 -55.62 2.37
CA VAL A 588 21.97 -55.39 3.45
C VAL A 588 21.24 -55.67 4.76
N ARG A 589 21.71 -56.69 5.49
CA ARG A 589 21.28 -56.97 6.87
C ARG A 589 21.81 -55.83 7.73
N ILE A 590 20.94 -54.90 8.12
CA ILE A 590 21.12 -54.19 9.38
C ILE A 590 20.31 -54.98 10.40
N SER A 591 21.02 -55.43 11.42
CA SER A 591 20.53 -56.19 12.57
C SER A 591 19.30 -55.53 13.17
N LEU A 592 18.21 -56.29 13.27
CA LEU A 592 17.12 -56.01 14.19
C LEU A 592 17.70 -55.99 15.61
N ALA A 593 17.98 -54.79 16.12
CA ALA A 593 17.89 -54.55 17.54
C ALA A 593 16.44 -54.15 17.80
N SER A 594 15.67 -55.13 18.25
CA SER A 594 14.44 -54.99 19.05
C SER A 594 13.65 -53.69 18.90
N ASP A 595 12.65 -53.71 18.02
CA ASP A 595 11.45 -52.86 18.10
C ASP A 595 10.67 -53.21 19.39
N SER A 596 11.23 -52.88 20.55
CA SER A 596 10.65 -53.12 21.87
C SER A 596 10.64 -51.86 22.75
N ASP A 597 10.68 -50.67 22.14
CA ASP A 597 10.75 -49.38 22.88
C ASP A 597 9.74 -48.31 22.43
N LEU A 598 8.70 -48.69 21.68
CA LEU A 598 7.66 -47.77 21.21
C LEU A 598 6.23 -48.14 21.64
N GLU A 599 6.07 -48.90 22.73
CA GLU A 599 4.82 -48.90 23.48
C GLU A 599 4.92 -47.86 24.61
N GLY A 600 4.26 -46.73 24.37
CA GLY A 600 4.17 -45.62 25.31
C GLY A 600 4.00 -44.26 24.62
N GLU A 601 3.22 -44.19 23.54
CA GLU A 601 2.57 -42.91 23.25
C GLU A 601 1.55 -42.69 24.36
N MET A 602 1.67 -41.58 25.11
CA MET A 602 0.67 -41.19 26.11
C MET A 602 -0.74 -41.35 25.52
N THR A 603 -1.67 -41.82 26.34
CA THR A 603 -3.08 -41.83 25.92
C THR A 603 -3.53 -40.39 25.60
N PRO A 604 -4.55 -40.18 24.75
CA PRO A 604 -5.06 -38.84 24.45
C PRO A 604 -5.47 -38.05 25.70
N GLU A 605 -5.89 -38.75 26.76
CA GLU A 605 -6.25 -38.16 28.05
C GLU A 605 -4.99 -37.72 28.82
N GLU A 606 -3.96 -38.58 28.88
CA GLU A 606 -2.64 -38.23 29.46
C GLU A 606 -1.96 -37.07 28.73
N ILE A 607 -2.15 -36.95 27.41
CA ILE A 607 -1.66 -35.82 26.62
C ILE A 607 -2.33 -34.52 27.08
N LEU A 608 -3.65 -34.52 27.27
CA LEU A 608 -4.38 -33.33 27.71
C LEU A 608 -3.98 -32.93 29.12
N GLU A 609 -3.83 -33.89 30.03
CA GLU A 609 -3.35 -33.63 31.39
C GLU A 609 -1.93 -33.07 31.40
N TRP A 610 -1.04 -33.62 30.57
CA TRP A 610 0.31 -33.08 30.41
C TRP A 610 0.29 -31.66 29.84
N GLU A 611 -0.53 -31.40 28.82
CA GLU A 611 -0.68 -30.06 28.24
C GLU A 611 -1.22 -29.06 29.28
N GLU A 612 -2.18 -29.45 30.12
CA GLU A 612 -2.65 -28.61 31.22
C GLU A 612 -1.54 -28.31 32.23
N GLN A 613 -0.76 -29.31 32.62
CA GLN A 613 0.39 -29.11 33.53
C GLN A 613 1.44 -28.17 32.93
N GLN A 614 1.73 -28.30 31.64
CA GLN A 614 2.69 -27.43 30.94
C GLN A 614 2.18 -25.99 30.79
N LEU A 615 0.86 -25.78 30.76
CA LEU A 615 0.28 -24.44 30.69
C LEU A 615 0.45 -23.68 32.02
N ASP A 616 0.58 -24.38 33.14
CA ASP A 616 0.75 -23.77 34.46
C ASP A 616 2.22 -23.41 34.77
N GLU A 617 3.17 -23.82 33.91
CA GLU A 617 4.57 -23.39 34.04
C GLU A 617 4.73 -21.88 33.79
N PRO A 618 5.66 -21.21 34.50
CA PRO A 618 5.99 -19.81 34.25
C PRO A 618 6.68 -19.65 32.89
N VAL A 619 6.35 -18.58 32.18
CA VAL A 619 6.95 -18.29 30.87
C VAL A 619 8.36 -17.77 31.04
N ASN A 620 9.32 -18.39 30.34
CA ASN A 620 10.65 -17.80 30.19
C ASN A 620 10.70 -16.92 28.93
N PHE A 621 10.88 -15.61 29.14
CA PHE A 621 10.98 -14.62 28.06
C PHE A 621 12.41 -14.40 27.54
N SER A 622 13.43 -15.12 28.04
CA SER A 622 14.84 -14.92 27.65
C SER A 622 15.10 -15.06 26.15
N ASP A 623 14.39 -16.00 25.52
CA ASP A 623 14.56 -16.34 24.10
C ASP A 623 13.54 -15.63 23.21
N CYS A 624 12.67 -14.79 23.81
CA CYS A 624 11.63 -14.07 23.11
C CYS A 624 12.15 -12.72 22.59
N LYS A 625 11.84 -12.40 21.34
CA LYS A 625 12.13 -11.08 20.77
C LYS A 625 11.11 -10.05 21.25
N ILE A 626 11.45 -9.36 22.33
CA ILE A 626 10.65 -8.25 22.89
C ILE A 626 11.11 -6.93 22.27
N ASP A 627 10.16 -6.06 21.92
CA ASP A 627 10.46 -4.65 21.67
C ASP A 627 10.43 -3.89 23.01
N PRO A 628 11.58 -3.45 23.55
CA PRO A 628 11.66 -2.80 24.85
C PRO A 628 11.22 -1.33 24.82
N ALA A 629 11.03 -0.74 23.63
CA ALA A 629 10.74 0.68 23.50
C ALA A 629 9.57 0.93 22.53
N PRO A 630 8.38 0.34 22.79
CA PRO A 630 7.21 0.61 21.97
C PRO A 630 6.84 2.09 22.10
N PHE A 631 6.24 2.64 21.05
CA PHE A 631 5.92 4.06 21.03
C PHE A 631 4.86 4.42 22.10
N GLN A 632 5.20 5.40 22.96
CA GLN A 632 4.35 5.83 24.08
C GLN A 632 3.83 7.26 23.89
N LEU A 633 2.59 7.48 24.34
CA LEU A 633 1.92 8.77 24.36
C LEU A 633 1.56 9.19 25.77
N VAL A 634 1.67 10.49 26.02
CA VAL A 634 1.18 11.12 27.25
C VAL A 634 -0.33 11.36 27.12
N GLU A 635 -1.09 11.05 28.16
CA GLU A 635 -2.55 11.18 28.22
C GLU A 635 -3.10 12.57 27.82
N ARG A 636 -2.35 13.64 28.13
CA ARG A 636 -2.72 15.03 27.84
C ARG A 636 -2.34 15.51 26.44
N THR A 637 -1.78 14.64 25.61
CA THR A 637 -1.40 14.99 24.24
C THR A 637 -2.66 15.33 23.44
N SER A 638 -2.65 16.46 22.75
CA SER A 638 -3.76 16.87 21.88
C SER A 638 -3.91 15.96 20.66
N LEU A 639 -5.13 15.77 20.16
CA LEU A 639 -5.42 14.99 18.96
C LEU A 639 -4.57 15.38 17.74
N HIS A 640 -4.31 16.69 17.54
CA HIS A 640 -3.45 17.16 16.46
C HIS A 640 -2.01 16.61 16.57
N LYS A 641 -1.38 16.76 17.74
CA LYS A 641 -0.03 16.22 17.99
C LYS A 641 0.00 14.70 17.81
N THR A 642 -1.01 13.99 18.34
CA THR A 642 -1.13 12.54 18.16
C THR A 642 -1.23 12.15 16.69
N HIS A 643 -2.06 12.85 15.91
CA HIS A 643 -2.14 12.66 14.47
C HIS A 643 -0.79 12.90 13.77
N THR A 644 -0.11 14.01 14.09
CA THR A 644 1.20 14.33 13.51
C THR A 644 2.21 13.23 13.80
N ILE A 645 2.24 12.72 15.03
CA ILE A 645 3.12 11.63 15.44
C ILE A 645 2.80 10.33 14.68
N PHE A 646 1.53 9.92 14.64
CA PHE A 646 1.10 8.73 13.89
C PHE A 646 1.45 8.83 12.41
N SER A 647 1.29 10.02 11.83
CA SER A 647 1.60 10.28 10.42
C SER A 647 3.11 10.34 10.13
N LEU A 648 3.90 10.89 11.06
CA LEU A 648 5.36 11.01 10.96
C LEU A 648 6.06 9.66 11.08
N LEU A 649 5.67 8.90 12.12
CA LEU A 649 6.31 7.64 12.46
C LEU A 649 5.72 6.45 11.69
N GLY A 650 4.55 6.62 11.09
CA GLY A 650 3.85 5.53 10.40
C GLY A 650 3.44 4.40 11.35
N VAL A 651 3.12 4.74 12.60
CA VAL A 651 2.71 3.77 13.63
C VAL A 651 1.22 3.47 13.53
N ASP A 652 0.85 2.20 13.66
CA ASP A 652 -0.56 1.75 13.64
C ASP A 652 -1.26 1.90 14.99
N HIS A 653 -0.48 1.87 16.07
CA HIS A 653 -0.94 2.01 17.44
C HIS A 653 0.15 2.64 18.31
N ALA A 654 -0.28 3.17 19.45
CA ALA A 654 0.58 3.74 20.48
C ALA A 654 0.01 3.42 21.86
N TYR A 655 0.88 3.08 22.80
CA TYR A 655 0.47 2.88 24.19
C TYR A 655 0.39 4.23 24.89
N VAL A 656 -0.59 4.39 25.77
CA VAL A 656 -0.76 5.59 26.58
C VAL A 656 -0.30 5.26 27.99
N THR A 657 0.70 5.99 28.46
CA THR A 657 1.28 5.78 29.78
C THR A 657 1.21 7.03 30.65
N SER A 658 1.08 6.83 31.97
CA SER A 658 1.30 7.88 32.97
C SER A 658 2.26 7.35 34.01
N ILE A 659 3.40 8.04 34.18
CA ILE A 659 4.45 7.63 35.11
C ILE A 659 4.89 6.16 34.85
N GLY A 660 4.97 5.77 33.57
CA GLY A 660 5.33 4.42 33.14
C GLY A 660 4.20 3.37 33.21
N ARG A 661 3.08 3.68 33.88
CA ARG A 661 1.91 2.78 33.96
C ARG A 661 1.08 2.83 32.68
N LEU A 662 0.74 1.68 32.14
CA LEU A 662 -0.14 1.51 30.99
C LEU A 662 -1.58 1.82 31.36
N ILE A 663 -2.15 2.87 30.75
CA ILE A 663 -3.54 3.31 30.99
C ILE A 663 -4.44 2.96 29.81
N GLY A 664 -3.89 3.01 28.61
CA GLY A 664 -4.69 2.84 27.40
C GLY A 664 -3.85 2.55 26.17
N ILE A 665 -4.55 2.29 25.08
CA ILE A 665 -3.97 2.19 23.74
C ILE A 665 -4.76 3.11 22.82
N VAL A 666 -4.05 3.73 21.88
CA VAL A 666 -4.66 4.48 20.77
C VAL A 666 -4.29 3.77 19.48
N THR A 667 -5.30 3.36 18.72
CA THR A 667 -5.11 2.77 17.38
C THR A 667 -5.48 3.77 16.28
N LEU A 668 -4.98 3.55 15.06
CA LEU A 668 -5.34 4.35 13.88
C LEU A 668 -6.86 4.41 13.66
N LYS A 669 -7.59 3.36 14.05
CA LYS A 669 -9.06 3.29 13.99
C LYS A 669 -9.73 4.29 14.94
N GLU A 670 -9.31 4.33 16.20
CA GLU A 670 -9.83 5.29 17.19
C GLU A 670 -9.48 6.73 16.80
N LEU A 671 -8.23 6.94 16.40
CA LEU A 671 -7.74 8.25 15.97
C LEU A 671 -8.57 8.78 14.79
N ARG A 672 -8.84 7.94 13.79
CA ARG A 672 -9.72 8.28 12.67
C ARG A 672 -11.14 8.59 13.12
N LYS A 673 -11.73 7.78 14.00
CA LYS A 673 -13.10 7.99 14.51
C LYS A 673 -13.19 9.32 15.28
N ALA A 674 -12.18 9.66 16.07
CA ALA A 674 -12.11 10.94 16.77
C ALA A 674 -12.06 12.13 15.81
N ILE A 675 -11.26 12.02 14.74
CA ILE A 675 -11.18 13.06 13.70
C ILE A 675 -12.52 13.18 12.96
N GLU A 676 -13.12 12.08 12.52
CA GLU A 676 -14.42 12.09 11.82
C GLU A 676 -15.55 12.61 12.73
N GLY A 677 -15.57 12.23 14.01
CA GLY A 677 -16.53 12.71 15.00
C GLY A 677 -16.39 14.20 15.31
N SER A 678 -15.16 14.71 15.36
CA SER A 678 -14.91 16.16 15.48
C SER A 678 -15.39 16.94 14.25
N VAL A 679 -15.43 16.30 13.07
CA VAL A 679 -15.87 16.91 11.81
C VAL A 679 -17.40 16.88 11.64
N THR A 680 -18.10 15.85 12.14
CA THR A 680 -19.57 15.75 12.01
C THR A 680 -20.34 16.69 12.94
N ALA A 681 -19.74 17.15 14.04
CA ALA A 681 -20.34 18.12 14.96
C ALA A 681 -20.58 19.51 14.32
N GLN A 682 -19.93 19.83 13.18
CA GLN A 682 -20.01 21.15 12.51
C GLN A 682 -20.89 21.20 11.25
N GLY A 683 -21.90 20.33 11.09
CA GLY A 683 -23.05 20.68 10.22
C GLY A 683 -23.30 19.87 8.95
N VAL A 684 -22.99 18.58 8.90
CA VAL A 684 -23.73 17.62 8.04
C VAL A 684 -23.87 16.30 8.79
N LYS A 685 -25.10 15.96 9.22
CA LYS A 685 -25.44 14.63 9.75
C LYS A 685 -25.22 13.57 8.65
N VAL A 686 -24.00 13.04 8.56
CA VAL A 686 -23.76 11.78 7.84
C VAL A 686 -24.21 10.67 8.78
N ARG A 687 -25.29 9.96 8.42
CA ARG A 687 -25.79 8.80 9.17
C ARG A 687 -24.64 7.83 9.46
N PRO A 688 -24.56 7.26 10.67
CA PRO A 688 -23.58 6.21 10.96
C PRO A 688 -23.82 5.03 10.00
N PRO A 689 -22.77 4.42 9.44
CA PRO A 689 -22.95 3.32 8.51
C PRO A 689 -23.35 2.06 9.30
N LEU A 690 -24.62 1.68 9.19
CA LEU A 690 -25.04 0.28 9.27
C LEU A 690 -24.49 -0.42 8.02
N ALA A 691 -23.22 -0.78 8.09
CA ALA A 691 -22.62 -1.81 7.25
C ALA A 691 -21.87 -2.70 8.22
N SER A 692 -22.32 -3.94 8.33
CA SER A 692 -21.60 -5.02 9.00
C SER A 692 -20.16 -5.00 8.53
N PHE A 693 -19.27 -4.58 9.44
CA PHE A 693 -17.84 -4.66 9.23
C PHE A 693 -17.46 -6.11 9.52
N ARG A 694 -17.14 -6.84 8.46
CA ARG A 694 -16.36 -8.05 8.58
C ARG A 694 -14.92 -7.59 8.83
N ASP A 695 -14.44 -7.81 10.06
CA ASP A 695 -13.12 -7.42 10.56
C ASP A 695 -12.02 -7.74 9.53
N SER A 696 -11.46 -6.73 8.88
CA SER A 696 -10.41 -6.94 7.86
C SER A 696 -9.00 -7.12 8.46
N ALA A 697 -8.91 -7.50 9.74
CA ALA A 697 -7.70 -8.08 10.32
C ALA A 697 -7.59 -9.59 10.05
N THR A 698 -8.66 -10.26 9.61
CA THR A 698 -8.67 -11.71 9.34
C THR A 698 -8.10 -12.03 7.98
N SER A 699 -7.30 -13.10 7.89
CA SER A 699 -6.69 -13.73 6.69
C SER A 699 -5.16 -13.61 6.48
N SER A 700 -4.41 -13.03 7.42
CA SER A 700 -3.03 -13.54 7.65
C SER A 700 -3.02 -14.47 8.85
N SER A 701 -3.96 -14.24 9.78
CA SER A 701 -4.25 -15.16 10.86
C SER A 701 -4.92 -16.45 10.39
N ASP A 702 -5.61 -16.52 9.25
CA ASP A 702 -6.47 -17.69 9.01
C ASP A 702 -5.66 -18.97 8.76
N THR A 703 -4.46 -18.87 8.18
CA THR A 703 -3.48 -19.96 8.08
C THR A 703 -2.83 -20.27 9.44
N GLU A 704 -2.49 -19.27 10.24
CA GLU A 704 -1.93 -19.48 11.59
C GLU A 704 -2.97 -20.01 12.59
N THR A 705 -4.24 -19.59 12.48
CA THR A 705 -5.35 -20.07 13.30
C THR A 705 -5.85 -21.43 12.83
N THR A 706 -5.68 -21.78 11.55
CA THR A 706 -5.90 -23.17 11.10
C THR A 706 -4.76 -24.07 11.56
N GLU A 707 -3.51 -23.60 11.66
CA GLU A 707 -2.44 -24.36 12.31
C GLU A 707 -2.68 -24.54 13.82
N VAL A 708 -3.14 -23.49 14.53
CA VAL A 708 -3.51 -23.59 15.96
C VAL A 708 -4.77 -24.46 16.18
N HIS A 709 -5.77 -24.42 15.30
CA HIS A 709 -6.92 -25.34 15.36
C HIS A 709 -6.59 -26.76 14.90
N ALA A 710 -5.66 -26.95 13.96
CA ALA A 710 -5.18 -28.25 13.52
C ALA A 710 -4.32 -28.93 14.58
N LEU A 711 -3.62 -28.15 15.40
CA LEU A 711 -2.92 -28.65 16.58
C LEU A 711 -3.89 -29.14 17.66
N TRP A 712 -5.07 -28.53 17.83
CA TRP A 712 -5.88 -28.68 19.06
C TRP A 712 -7.40 -28.89 18.87
N GLY A 713 -7.86 -29.46 17.74
CA GLY A 713 -9.26 -29.84 17.57
C GLY A 713 -9.68 -31.01 18.48
N PRO A 714 -10.80 -30.93 19.24
CA PRO A 714 -11.31 -32.08 19.99
C PRO A 714 -11.72 -33.22 19.04
N ARG A 715 -11.12 -34.40 19.19
CA ARG A 715 -11.65 -35.63 18.58
C ARG A 715 -13.01 -35.92 19.21
N SER A 716 -14.09 -35.53 18.50
CA SER A 716 -15.47 -35.72 18.94
C SER A 716 -15.76 -37.21 19.20
N ARG A 717 -16.27 -37.48 20.40
CA ARG A 717 -16.82 -38.78 20.84
C ARG A 717 -17.93 -39.26 19.90
N HIS A 718 -18.01 -40.57 19.74
CA HIS A 718 -19.08 -41.30 19.07
C HIS A 718 -20.47 -40.94 19.63
N GLY A 719 -21.41 -40.68 18.73
CA GLY A 719 -22.82 -40.55 19.04
C GLY A 719 -23.46 -41.92 19.28
N LEU A 720 -24.25 -42.02 20.35
CA LEU A 720 -25.23 -43.09 20.55
C LEU A 720 -26.61 -42.60 20.07
N PRO A 721 -27.46 -43.49 19.52
CA PRO A 721 -28.70 -43.10 18.87
C PRO A 721 -29.82 -42.94 19.89
N ARG A 722 -30.69 -41.94 19.70
CA ARG A 722 -31.99 -41.92 20.41
C ARG A 722 -33.11 -41.44 19.48
N GLU A 723 -33.94 -42.43 19.16
CA GLU A 723 -35.40 -42.46 19.00
C GLU A 723 -36.12 -41.22 18.48
N GLY A 724 -36.85 -41.43 17.39
CA GLY A 724 -37.70 -40.43 16.75
C GLY A 724 -39.10 -40.32 17.33
N SER A 725 -39.72 -39.17 17.04
CA SER A 725 -41.13 -38.93 16.69
C SER A 725 -41.38 -37.41 16.75
N PRO A 726 -42.52 -36.89 16.25
CA PRO A 726 -42.88 -36.84 14.85
C PRO A 726 -43.09 -35.40 14.34
N SER A 727 -43.35 -35.31 13.04
CA SER A 727 -43.79 -34.15 12.27
C SER A 727 -44.94 -33.35 12.89
N ASP A 728 -44.84 -32.02 12.83
CA ASP A 728 -46.02 -31.14 12.78
C ASP A 728 -45.87 -30.12 11.63
N SER A 729 -46.87 -30.19 10.77
CA SER A 729 -47.20 -29.29 9.67
C SER A 729 -48.01 -28.08 10.16
N ASP A 730 -47.89 -26.99 9.40
CA ASP A 730 -48.87 -25.90 9.21
C ASP A 730 -49.40 -25.13 10.44
N ASP A 731 -49.11 -23.83 10.53
CA ASP A 731 -50.18 -22.83 10.35
C ASP A 731 -49.71 -21.36 10.20
N LYS A 732 -50.65 -20.60 9.63
CA LYS A 732 -50.64 -19.27 9.01
C LYS A 732 -50.35 -18.02 9.86
N CYS A 733 -50.06 -16.94 9.11
CA CYS A 733 -50.47 -15.53 9.27
C CYS A 733 -50.15 -14.78 10.59
N GLN A 734 -49.23 -13.80 10.50
CA GLN A 734 -49.54 -12.35 10.45
C GLN A 734 -48.29 -11.54 10.11
#